data_AF-A0A919NEH4-F1
#
_entry.id   AF-A0A919NEH4-F1
#
_cell.length_a   1.000
_cell.length_b   1.000
_cell.length_c   1.000
_cell.angle_alpha   90.00
_cell.angle_beta   90.00
_cell.angle_gamma   90.00
#
_symmetry.space_group_name_H-M   'P 1'
#
loop_
_entity.id
_entity.type
_entity.pdbx_description
1 polymer ?
#
loop_
_entity_poly.entity_id
_entity_poly.type
_entity_poly.pdbx_seq_one_letter_code
_entity_poly.pdbx_strand_id
1 'polypeptide(L)'
;MSSSSPALQGLVSNAGAGYRLAAKYRRQLLTVVLPVLAPTLIGLALVDLLLGREHASITNSVLVIDGSDGGTPSWARLGLIATFWLLALPAATLALIGAKRGHTVRPLKAIVAAVRYLPALAVGVCAAAVLAFALLWMAAALAGAAGGGLPGVVLVVGALAVAGVLAARILISVLSRLIGGPGGAVTAGPVAGTAGAFLLGGVAVPLVLAHLADRIGGAARVPVVGQTIDAVLLIALIAMQAGILAYVCLQRRDATGTGEQEPARPAVDDARLSALAGRPMRLPGLAIVAAATAIAVLTPWGIAAANPFGAPTVRSHPDAPDGVAAIAWPAGKHPVMATIDGARFCDNDVCDSYVAHNGTPLVIDGRGDASISADGATVVSATLGGGENNGGPFINYGRCTRAGCSQAWLPARASAKEPVAWPELAVAIAPDQAIWFVLATPSADDRAGKATYRIRFIRCAKVGCPQPQRFDGGTMERIVEDSAEYRQRARLTIGADGRPLATIRTGVEAALITCDPVTCAHARSTWVFAGEPGRTWVAPATSTEPLVTFQPDALRIGEQLVPLSSNDVPSWSGALAVAGGRVYATAAEPATTRRQGLHITIGTDVVPEQPDRWQQVLWRCDQSHCQRQVMDSFDSVYAGEALAVSPDGRVLVVRTDRILLVSAS
;
A
#
# COMPACT_ATOMS: atom_id res chain seq x y z
N MET A 1 18.24 -5.72 45.15
CA MET A 1 18.79 -4.35 45.28
C MET A 1 19.73 -4.12 44.10
N SER A 2 19.43 -3.11 43.31
CA SER A 2 19.92 -2.88 41.94
C SER A 2 21.36 -2.36 41.89
N SER A 3 22.30 -3.17 41.40
CA SER A 3 23.62 -2.72 40.95
C SER A 3 23.50 -2.15 39.53
N SER A 4 23.06 -0.90 39.39
CA SER A 4 23.21 -0.20 38.10
C SER A 4 24.70 0.03 37.86
N SER A 5 25.28 -0.69 36.90
CA SER A 5 26.70 -0.60 36.52
C SER A 5 27.10 0.87 36.25
N PRO A 6 28.21 1.37 36.82
CA PRO A 6 28.64 2.77 36.66
C PRO A 6 28.85 3.19 35.18
N ALA A 7 29.13 2.22 34.30
CA ALA A 7 29.22 2.44 32.86
C ALA A 7 27.88 2.86 32.23
N LEU A 8 26.75 2.32 32.72
CA LEU A 8 25.41 2.56 32.21
C LEU A 8 24.87 3.92 32.68
N GLN A 9 25.19 4.32 33.90
CA GLN A 9 24.93 5.69 34.38
C GLN A 9 25.72 6.75 33.60
N GLY A 10 27.00 6.47 33.27
CA GLY A 10 27.82 7.36 32.45
C GLY A 10 27.27 7.57 31.04
N LEU A 11 26.76 6.50 30.41
CA LEU A 11 26.09 6.51 29.11
C LEU A 11 24.88 7.46 29.07
N VAL A 12 23.94 7.26 30.00
CA VAL A 12 22.68 8.02 30.06
C VAL A 12 22.95 9.48 30.44
N SER A 13 23.87 9.73 31.37
CA SER A 13 24.27 11.07 31.79
C SER A 13 24.87 11.88 30.63
N ASN A 14 25.76 11.27 29.85
CA ASN A 14 26.39 11.93 28.69
C ASN A 14 25.39 12.21 27.57
N ALA A 15 24.46 11.29 27.30
CA ALA A 15 23.38 11.52 26.34
C ALA A 15 22.47 12.69 26.80
N GLY A 16 22.07 12.71 28.06
CA GLY A 16 21.25 13.78 28.64
C GLY A 16 21.95 15.15 28.62
N ALA A 17 23.25 15.19 28.87
CA ALA A 17 24.05 16.41 28.77
C ALA A 17 24.13 16.94 27.33
N GLY A 18 24.26 16.04 26.34
CA GLY A 18 24.18 16.38 24.91
C GLY A 18 22.83 16.97 24.51
N TYR A 19 21.72 16.40 24.99
CA TYR A 19 20.37 16.96 24.74
C TYR A 19 20.18 18.35 25.35
N ARG A 20 20.65 18.57 26.58
CA ARG A 20 20.61 19.89 27.21
C ARG A 20 21.42 20.92 26.43
N LEU A 21 22.57 20.51 25.89
CA LEU A 21 23.41 21.37 25.05
C LEU A 21 22.67 21.78 23.76
N ALA A 22 22.05 20.81 23.07
CA ALA A 22 21.26 21.06 21.87
C ALA A 22 20.06 21.98 22.16
N ALA A 23 19.33 21.74 23.25
CA ALA A 23 18.19 22.57 23.65
C ALA A 23 18.61 24.01 23.96
N LYS A 24 19.73 24.20 24.68
CA LYS A 24 20.26 25.52 25.03
C LYS A 24 20.63 26.35 23.81
N TYR A 25 21.20 25.74 22.77
CA TYR A 25 21.69 26.42 21.57
C TYR A 25 20.82 26.17 20.32
N ARG A 26 19.54 25.83 20.51
CA ARG A 26 18.59 25.47 19.43
C ARG A 26 18.54 26.47 18.27
N ARG A 27 18.63 27.78 18.55
CA ARG A 27 18.57 28.82 17.50
C ARG A 27 19.76 28.76 16.55
N GLN A 28 20.97 28.51 17.08
CA GLN A 28 22.17 28.38 16.26
C GLN A 28 22.17 27.07 15.47
N LEU A 29 21.67 25.99 16.07
CA LEU A 29 21.47 24.72 15.35
C LEU A 29 20.53 24.88 14.16
N LEU A 30 19.37 25.51 14.35
CA LEU A 30 18.40 25.74 13.28
C LEU A 30 19.00 26.57 12.13
N THR A 31 19.87 27.55 12.43
CA THR A 31 20.52 28.37 11.38
C THR A 31 21.46 27.58 10.47
N VAL A 32 21.88 26.38 10.89
CA VAL A 32 22.78 25.50 10.14
C VAL A 32 22.03 24.33 9.50
N VAL A 33 21.07 23.75 10.22
CA VAL A 33 20.33 22.57 9.74
C VAL A 33 19.32 22.96 8.65
N LEU A 34 18.58 24.05 8.80
CA LEU A 34 17.54 24.45 7.84
C LEU A 34 18.08 24.72 6.42
N PRO A 35 19.22 25.43 6.22
CA PRO A 35 19.79 25.64 4.90
C PRO A 35 20.28 24.38 4.19
N VAL A 36 20.56 23.30 4.94
CA VAL A 36 20.95 22.01 4.36
C VAL A 36 19.70 21.16 4.09
N LEU A 37 18.67 21.28 4.93
CA LEU A 37 17.43 20.52 4.81
C LEU A 37 16.60 20.95 3.59
N ALA A 38 16.44 22.25 3.36
CA ALA A 38 15.68 22.77 2.22
C ALA A 38 16.14 22.21 0.85
N PRO A 39 17.43 22.29 0.46
CA PRO A 39 17.89 21.72 -0.82
C PRO A 39 17.80 20.20 -0.85
N THR A 40 17.86 19.53 0.30
CA THR A 40 17.70 18.07 0.36
C THR A 40 16.26 17.66 0.06
N LEU A 41 15.29 18.32 0.69
CA LEU A 41 13.86 18.08 0.44
C LEU A 41 13.49 18.40 -1.02
N ILE A 42 14.02 19.51 -1.56
CA ILE A 42 13.86 19.85 -2.98
C ILE A 42 14.53 18.80 -3.87
N GLY A 43 15.72 18.33 -3.51
CA GLY A 43 16.43 17.28 -4.26
C GLY A 43 15.69 15.96 -4.27
N LEU A 44 15.10 15.55 -3.13
CA LEU A 44 14.23 14.37 -3.06
C LEU A 44 13.01 14.53 -3.98
N ALA A 45 12.34 15.68 -3.90
CA ALA A 45 11.23 15.98 -4.80
C ALA A 45 11.67 15.96 -6.27
N LEU A 46 12.85 16.47 -6.63
CA LEU A 46 13.36 16.42 -8.00
C LEU A 46 13.69 15.00 -8.46
N VAL A 47 14.29 14.17 -7.61
CA VAL A 47 14.53 12.74 -7.91
C VAL A 47 13.20 12.04 -8.18
N ASP A 48 12.18 12.37 -7.39
CA ASP A 48 10.82 11.86 -7.53
C ASP A 48 10.18 12.29 -8.86
N LEU A 49 10.31 13.57 -9.21
CA LEU A 49 9.84 14.14 -10.48
C LEU A 49 10.55 13.53 -11.70
N LEU A 50 11.86 13.30 -11.61
CA LEU A 50 12.68 12.86 -12.74
C LEU A 50 12.59 11.36 -13.02
N LEU A 51 12.39 10.53 -11.98
CA LEU A 51 12.41 9.08 -12.09
C LEU A 51 11.02 8.44 -12.00
N GLY A 52 10.01 9.16 -11.50
CA GLY A 52 8.71 8.58 -11.16
C GLY A 52 7.64 8.64 -12.24
N ARG A 53 7.89 9.17 -13.46
CA ARG A 53 6.80 9.55 -14.39
C ARG A 53 5.82 8.43 -14.72
N GLU A 54 6.30 7.21 -14.92
CA GLU A 54 5.46 6.05 -15.28
C GLU A 54 5.01 5.22 -14.07
N HIS A 55 5.60 5.51 -12.90
CA HIS A 55 5.38 4.78 -11.64
C HIS A 55 4.75 5.64 -10.55
N ALA A 56 4.35 6.87 -10.88
CA ALA A 56 3.77 7.82 -9.95
C ALA A 56 2.23 7.69 -9.92
N SER A 57 1.68 7.70 -8.71
CA SER A 57 0.27 7.89 -8.44
C SER A 57 0.09 8.93 -7.34
N ILE A 58 -1.02 9.65 -7.35
CA ILE A 58 -1.34 10.62 -6.29
C ILE A 58 -2.43 10.01 -5.41
N THR A 59 -2.06 9.42 -4.28
CA THR A 59 -3.01 8.79 -3.35
C THR A 59 -3.32 9.76 -2.21
N ASN A 60 -4.59 10.16 -2.08
CA ASN A 60 -5.06 11.13 -1.09
C ASN A 60 -4.22 12.42 -1.03
N SER A 61 -3.91 12.98 -2.20
CA SER A 61 -3.09 14.19 -2.38
C SER A 61 -1.60 14.02 -2.05
N VAL A 62 -1.12 12.78 -1.89
CA VAL A 62 0.29 12.46 -1.72
C VAL A 62 0.83 11.82 -2.98
N LEU A 63 1.94 12.35 -3.50
CA LEU A 63 2.69 11.69 -4.57
C LEU A 63 3.33 10.41 -4.03
N VAL A 64 2.90 9.28 -4.55
CA VAL A 64 3.46 7.95 -4.31
C VAL A 64 4.20 7.53 -5.58
N ILE A 65 5.42 7.03 -5.43
CA ILE A 65 6.21 6.50 -6.55
C ILE A 65 6.49 5.04 -6.24
N ASP A 66 6.02 4.16 -7.11
CA ASP A 66 6.26 2.73 -7.00
C ASP A 66 7.77 2.45 -7.08
N GLY A 67 8.29 1.77 -6.07
CA GLY A 67 9.69 1.39 -5.95
C GLY A 67 9.94 -0.06 -6.37
N SER A 68 8.96 -0.72 -7.01
CA SER A 68 9.00 -2.14 -7.38
C SER A 68 10.23 -2.50 -8.22
N ASP A 69 10.72 -1.58 -9.04
CA ASP A 69 11.90 -1.80 -9.87
C ASP A 69 13.13 -1.28 -9.12
N GLY A 70 13.65 -2.14 -8.23
CA GLY A 70 14.71 -1.86 -7.25
C GLY A 70 16.09 -1.39 -7.77
N GLY A 71 16.18 -0.81 -8.96
CA GLY A 71 17.45 -0.46 -9.61
C GLY A 71 17.97 0.96 -9.36
N THR A 72 17.12 1.99 -9.45
CA THR A 72 17.64 3.38 -9.60
C THR A 72 17.02 4.45 -8.68
N PRO A 73 15.70 4.50 -8.39
CA PRO A 73 15.12 5.59 -7.59
C PRO A 73 15.47 5.48 -6.11
N SER A 74 15.54 4.26 -5.58
CA SER A 74 15.78 3.99 -4.15
C SER A 74 17.22 4.34 -3.72
N TRP A 75 18.21 4.03 -4.56
CA TRP A 75 19.62 4.31 -4.28
C TRP A 75 19.94 5.81 -4.37
N ALA A 76 19.34 6.51 -5.33
CA ALA A 76 19.48 7.96 -5.45
C ALA A 76 18.90 8.68 -4.22
N ARG A 77 17.70 8.29 -3.76
CA ARG A 77 17.10 8.81 -2.52
C ARG A 77 17.98 8.54 -1.30
N LEU A 78 18.43 7.30 -1.11
CA LEU A 78 19.31 6.93 0.00
C LEU A 78 20.64 7.70 -0.03
N GLY A 79 21.26 7.84 -1.20
CA GLY A 79 22.48 8.61 -1.39
C GLY A 79 22.29 10.09 -1.04
N LEU A 80 21.16 10.69 -1.42
CA LEU A 80 20.84 12.08 -1.12
C LEU A 80 20.59 12.30 0.38
N ILE A 81 19.86 11.39 1.03
CA ILE A 81 19.64 11.40 2.50
C ILE A 81 20.97 11.22 3.25
N ALA A 82 21.81 10.28 2.82
CA ALA A 82 23.11 10.04 3.44
C ALA A 82 24.04 11.27 3.29
N THR A 83 24.07 11.88 2.11
CA THR A 83 24.84 13.11 1.85
C THR A 83 24.37 14.26 2.74
N PHE A 84 23.06 14.44 2.87
CA PHE A 84 22.47 15.43 3.78
C PHE A 84 22.91 15.20 5.23
N TRP A 85 22.80 13.96 5.71
CA TRP A 85 23.19 13.61 7.07
C TRP A 85 24.69 13.89 7.32
N LEU A 86 25.54 13.52 6.37
CA LEU A 86 26.99 13.76 6.42
C LEU A 86 27.38 15.25 6.35
N LEU A 87 26.49 16.12 5.85
CA LEU A 87 26.72 17.58 5.83
C LEU A 87 26.15 18.27 7.06
N ALA A 88 24.91 17.94 7.43
CA ALA A 88 24.18 18.60 8.51
C ALA A 88 24.81 18.30 9.87
N LEU A 89 25.20 17.04 10.11
CA LEU A 89 25.71 16.62 11.42
C LEU A 89 27.05 17.27 11.79
N PRO A 90 28.10 17.29 10.95
CA PRO A 90 29.35 17.98 11.28
C PRO A 90 29.17 19.50 11.38
N ALA A 91 28.39 20.11 10.47
CA ALA A 91 28.15 21.54 10.50
C ALA A 91 27.42 21.97 11.78
N ALA A 92 26.40 21.22 12.20
CA ALA A 92 25.67 21.42 13.45
C ALA A 92 26.57 21.24 14.69
N THR A 93 27.46 20.24 14.65
CA THR A 93 28.41 19.99 15.74
C THR A 93 29.41 21.13 15.89
N LEU A 94 29.97 21.64 14.78
CA LEU A 94 30.88 22.79 14.78
C LEU A 94 30.20 24.05 15.36
N ALA A 95 28.94 24.28 15.00
CA ALA A 95 28.18 25.41 15.51
C ALA A 95 27.96 25.32 17.03
N LEU A 96 27.65 24.14 17.56
CA LEU A 96 27.48 23.91 19.00
C LEU A 96 28.79 24.08 19.79
N ILE A 97 29.90 23.57 19.27
CA ILE A 97 31.21 23.70 19.91
C ILE A 97 31.62 25.18 19.96
N GLY A 98 31.49 25.90 18.85
CA GLY A 98 31.77 27.33 18.80
C GLY A 98 30.89 28.12 19.77
N ALA A 99 29.59 27.83 19.79
CA ALA A 99 28.63 28.48 20.70
C ALA A 99 29.00 28.29 22.18
N LYS A 100 29.37 27.07 22.56
CA LYS A 100 29.78 26.75 23.93
C LYS A 100 31.07 27.48 24.34
N ARG A 101 31.95 27.78 23.39
CA ARG A 101 33.19 28.56 23.58
C ARG A 101 33.03 30.06 23.39
N GLY A 102 31.81 30.56 23.18
CA GLY A 102 31.54 31.99 23.02
C GLY A 102 31.75 32.53 21.59
N HIS A 103 32.01 31.67 20.61
CA HIS A 103 32.13 32.04 19.20
C HIS A 103 30.80 31.83 18.45
N THR A 104 30.35 32.83 17.71
CA THR A 104 29.19 32.72 16.81
C THR A 104 29.64 32.24 15.43
N VAL A 105 29.55 30.94 15.19
CA VAL A 105 29.94 30.32 13.91
C VAL A 105 28.98 30.73 12.81
N ARG A 106 29.50 31.20 11.66
CA ARG A 106 28.65 31.51 10.49
C ARG A 106 28.14 30.22 9.85
N PRO A 107 26.83 30.08 9.56
CA PRO A 107 26.25 28.83 9.06
C PRO A 107 26.85 28.40 7.72
N LEU A 108 27.00 29.33 6.76
CA LEU A 108 27.63 29.05 5.47
C LEU A 108 29.08 28.57 5.61
N LYS A 109 29.86 29.14 6.54
CA LYS A 109 31.25 28.71 6.76
C LYS A 109 31.31 27.31 7.39
N ALA A 110 30.39 26.99 8.30
CA ALA A 110 30.26 25.65 8.88
C ALA A 110 29.88 24.61 7.82
N ILE A 111 28.95 24.94 6.92
CA ILE A 111 28.54 24.07 5.81
C ILE A 111 29.69 23.89 4.82
N VAL A 112 30.37 24.97 4.40
CA VAL A 112 31.53 24.88 3.49
C VAL A 112 32.66 24.06 4.11
N ALA A 113 32.91 24.20 5.41
CA ALA A 113 33.84 23.33 6.12
C ALA A 113 33.38 21.87 6.02
N ALA A 114 32.12 21.55 6.35
CA ALA A 114 31.58 20.19 6.22
C ALA A 114 31.72 19.63 4.79
N VAL A 115 31.42 20.42 3.75
CA VAL A 115 31.56 20.03 2.33
C VAL A 115 33.01 19.66 1.99
N ARG A 116 34.00 20.47 2.43
CA ARG A 116 35.42 20.20 2.13
C ARG A 116 35.91 18.86 2.68
N TYR A 117 35.30 18.38 3.75
CA TYR A 117 35.65 17.12 4.40
C TYR A 117 34.67 15.98 4.10
N LEU A 118 33.65 16.25 3.27
CA LEU A 118 32.70 15.24 2.82
C LEU A 118 33.40 14.01 2.20
N PRO A 119 34.46 14.13 1.36
CA PRO A 119 35.12 12.95 0.80
C PRO A 119 35.74 12.05 1.87
N ALA A 120 36.38 12.63 2.89
CA ALA A 120 36.97 11.88 3.99
C ALA A 120 35.91 11.22 4.88
N LEU A 121 34.79 11.92 5.14
CA LEU A 121 33.64 11.37 5.85
C LEU A 121 32.97 10.25 5.07
N ALA A 122 32.77 10.42 3.76
CA ALA A 122 32.20 9.42 2.88
C ALA A 122 33.05 8.15 2.84
N VAL A 123 34.37 8.27 2.65
CA VAL A 123 35.29 7.11 2.71
C VAL A 123 35.23 6.41 4.06
N GLY A 124 35.20 7.16 5.16
CA GLY A 124 35.06 6.59 6.51
C GLY A 124 33.74 5.84 6.72
N VAL A 125 32.63 6.38 6.21
CA VAL A 125 31.30 5.75 6.28
C VAL A 125 31.22 4.53 5.37
N CYS A 126 31.76 4.59 4.15
CA CYS A 126 31.86 3.45 3.24
C CYS A 126 32.70 2.33 3.87
N ALA A 127 33.85 2.63 4.45
CA ALA A 127 34.68 1.64 5.14
C ALA A 127 33.93 1.01 6.32
N ALA A 128 33.21 1.81 7.12
CA ALA A 128 32.38 1.30 8.21
C ALA A 128 31.23 0.43 7.70
N ALA A 129 30.58 0.81 6.59
CA ALA A 129 29.49 0.06 5.97
C ALA A 129 29.97 -1.29 5.41
N VAL A 130 31.11 -1.31 4.70
CA VAL A 130 31.74 -2.55 4.21
C VAL A 130 32.10 -3.48 5.36
N LEU A 131 32.67 -2.94 6.44
CA LEU A 131 32.99 -3.72 7.63
C LEU A 131 31.73 -4.25 8.33
N ALA A 132 30.69 -3.42 8.47
CA ALA A 132 29.41 -3.81 9.02
C ALA A 132 28.76 -4.94 8.22
N PHE A 133 28.79 -4.82 6.89
CA PHE A 133 28.31 -5.84 5.97
C PHE A 133 29.09 -7.14 6.11
N ALA A 134 30.42 -7.08 6.17
CA ALA A 134 31.26 -8.27 6.39
C ALA A 134 30.96 -8.96 7.74
N LEU A 135 30.80 -8.18 8.81
CA LEU A 135 30.44 -8.69 10.14
C LEU A 135 29.05 -9.33 10.16
N LEU A 136 28.07 -8.69 9.53
CA LEU A 136 26.71 -9.21 9.38
C LEU A 136 26.69 -10.48 8.53
N TRP A 137 27.45 -10.53 7.45
CA TRP A 137 27.57 -11.71 6.59
C TRP A 137 28.18 -12.89 7.33
N MET A 138 29.25 -12.66 8.09
CA MET A 138 29.84 -13.69 8.95
C MET A 138 28.86 -14.15 10.04
N ALA A 139 28.17 -13.20 10.71
CA ALA A 139 27.19 -13.52 11.75
C ALA A 139 26.02 -14.34 11.19
N ALA A 140 25.53 -14.00 9.99
CA ALA A 140 24.48 -14.74 9.30
C ALA A 140 24.95 -16.15 8.89
N ALA A 141 26.16 -16.30 8.37
CA ALA A 141 26.74 -17.60 8.02
C ALA A 141 26.90 -18.51 9.26
N LEU A 142 27.38 -17.95 10.37
CA LEU A 142 27.53 -18.66 11.65
C LEU A 142 26.17 -19.02 12.27
N ALA A 143 25.19 -18.11 12.21
CA ALA A 143 23.83 -18.35 12.69
C ALA A 143 23.11 -19.44 11.88
N GLY A 144 23.32 -19.47 10.55
CA GLY A 144 22.82 -20.53 9.68
C GLY A 144 23.45 -21.89 9.99
N ALA A 145 24.76 -21.92 10.27
CA ALA A 145 25.46 -23.14 10.66
C ALA A 145 25.04 -23.68 12.04
N ALA A 146 24.57 -22.82 12.95
CA ALA A 146 24.15 -23.18 14.31
C ALA A 146 22.67 -23.60 14.43
N GLY A 147 21.95 -23.75 13.31
CA GLY A 147 20.56 -24.23 13.30
C GLY A 147 19.49 -23.14 13.51
N GLY A 148 19.86 -21.85 13.46
CA GLY A 148 18.90 -20.73 13.59
C GLY A 148 18.37 -20.47 15.01
N GLY A 149 17.45 -19.51 15.14
CA GLY A 149 16.79 -19.15 16.40
C GLY A 149 17.45 -18.02 17.21
N LEU A 150 17.11 -17.94 18.50
CA LEU A 150 17.56 -16.92 19.46
C LEU A 150 19.09 -16.67 19.48
N PRO A 151 19.96 -17.70 19.41
CA PRO A 151 21.42 -17.51 19.35
C PRO A 151 21.86 -16.75 18.08
N GLY A 152 21.20 -17.01 16.96
CA GLY A 152 21.42 -16.29 15.70
C GLY A 152 21.03 -14.82 15.79
N VAL A 153 19.91 -14.52 16.46
CA VAL A 153 19.49 -13.13 16.74
C VAL A 153 20.53 -12.41 17.59
N VAL A 154 21.00 -13.04 18.67
CA VAL A 154 22.02 -12.46 19.55
C VAL A 154 23.32 -12.18 18.77
N LEU A 155 23.73 -13.08 17.88
CA LEU A 155 24.89 -12.88 17.01
C LEU A 155 24.70 -11.70 16.04
N VAL A 156 23.56 -11.60 15.38
CA VAL A 156 23.27 -10.50 14.43
C VAL A 156 23.19 -9.16 15.17
N VAL A 157 22.47 -9.10 16.29
CA VAL A 157 22.36 -7.89 17.14
C VAL A 157 23.74 -7.50 17.71
N GLY A 158 24.55 -8.48 18.14
CA GLY A 158 25.91 -8.26 18.59
C GLY A 158 26.81 -7.70 17.49
N ALA A 159 26.75 -8.26 16.28
CA ALA A 159 27.50 -7.77 15.11
C ALA A 159 27.11 -6.33 14.75
N LEU A 160 25.82 -6.00 14.81
CA LEU A 160 25.31 -4.63 14.59
C LEU A 160 25.80 -3.66 15.66
N ALA A 161 25.79 -4.07 16.92
CA ALA A 161 26.30 -3.25 18.01
C ALA A 161 27.80 -2.95 17.83
N VAL A 162 28.59 -3.96 17.48
CA VAL A 162 30.04 -3.80 17.20
C VAL A 162 30.27 -2.89 15.99
N ALA A 163 29.56 -3.14 14.89
CA ALA A 163 29.64 -2.31 13.69
C ALA A 163 29.26 -0.86 13.97
N GLY A 164 28.19 -0.63 14.73
CA GLY A 164 27.76 0.70 15.18
C GLY A 164 28.83 1.40 16.03
N VAL A 165 29.48 0.68 16.95
CA VAL A 165 30.54 1.24 17.80
C VAL A 165 31.74 1.67 16.95
N LEU A 166 32.13 0.86 15.97
CA LEU A 166 33.23 1.16 15.06
C LEU A 166 32.88 2.37 14.17
N ALA A 167 31.68 2.41 13.60
CA ALA A 167 31.19 3.54 12.81
C ALA A 167 31.18 4.84 13.62
N ALA A 168 30.65 4.81 14.84
CA ALA A 168 30.64 5.96 15.75
C ALA A 168 32.06 6.44 16.09
N ARG A 169 33.01 5.52 16.29
CA ARG A 169 34.42 5.89 16.53
C ARG A 169 35.09 6.53 15.32
N ILE A 170 34.86 6.00 14.12
CA ILE A 170 35.36 6.59 12.88
C ILE A 170 34.81 8.02 12.74
N LEU A 171 33.49 8.19 12.94
CA LEU A 171 32.83 9.50 12.87
C LEU A 171 33.42 10.51 13.88
N ILE A 172 33.54 10.12 15.16
CA ILE A 172 34.11 10.96 16.21
C ILE A 172 35.56 11.31 15.90
N SER A 173 36.34 10.35 15.37
CA SER A 173 37.74 10.55 14.99
C SER A 173 37.88 11.59 13.88
N VAL A 174 37.11 11.45 12.80
CA VAL A 174 37.10 12.42 11.69
C VAL A 174 36.68 13.79 12.20
N LEU A 175 35.60 13.89 12.99
CA LEU A 175 35.17 15.16 13.58
C LEU A 175 36.24 15.81 14.48
N SER A 176 36.94 15.01 15.30
CA SER A 176 37.99 15.52 16.17
C SER A 176 39.16 16.12 15.37
N ARG A 177 39.48 15.55 14.19
CA ARG A 177 40.46 16.11 13.25
C ARG A 177 39.98 17.43 12.62
N LEU A 178 38.68 17.57 12.36
CA LEU A 178 38.09 18.84 11.86
C LEU A 178 38.32 20.00 12.84
N ILE A 179 38.32 19.71 14.13
CA ILE A 179 38.43 20.70 15.20
C ILE A 179 39.92 20.96 15.59
N GLY A 180 40.88 20.24 14.98
CA GLY A 180 42.31 20.40 15.25
C GLY A 180 42.90 19.44 16.30
N GLY A 181 42.15 18.42 16.74
CA GLY A 181 42.63 17.44 17.72
C GLY A 181 43.65 16.44 17.13
N PRO A 182 44.54 15.86 17.98
CA PRO A 182 45.54 14.90 17.53
C PRO A 182 44.90 13.63 16.97
N GLY A 183 45.19 13.33 15.69
CA GLY A 183 44.59 12.23 14.94
C GLY A 183 44.99 10.82 15.36
N GLY A 184 45.79 10.67 16.43
CA GLY A 184 46.40 9.41 16.91
C GLY A 184 45.83 8.85 18.22
N ALA A 185 44.96 9.56 18.96
CA ALA A 185 44.30 9.03 20.16
C ALA A 185 43.12 8.08 19.82
N VAL A 186 43.23 7.30 18.74
CA VAL A 186 42.09 6.71 18.00
C VAL A 186 41.39 5.57 18.76
N THR A 187 42.00 5.00 19.81
CA THR A 187 41.49 3.78 20.47
C THR A 187 41.44 3.81 22.00
N ALA A 188 42.16 4.73 22.67
CA ALA A 188 42.50 4.59 24.09
C ALA A 188 41.46 5.12 25.13
N GLY A 189 40.39 5.79 24.71
CA GLY A 189 39.35 6.28 25.63
C GLY A 189 38.27 5.22 25.95
N PRO A 190 37.53 5.33 27.07
CA PRO A 190 36.45 4.38 27.40
C PRO A 190 35.36 4.36 26.32
N VAL A 191 35.12 3.17 25.74
CA VAL A 191 34.16 2.91 24.65
C VAL A 191 32.73 3.27 25.06
N ALA A 192 32.34 2.89 26.28
CA ALA A 192 31.01 3.09 26.81
C ALA A 192 30.65 4.59 26.94
N GLY A 193 31.53 5.42 27.47
CA GLY A 193 31.23 6.85 27.71
C GLY A 193 31.13 7.72 26.45
N THR A 194 31.62 7.25 25.30
CA THR A 194 31.76 8.06 24.07
C THR A 194 30.92 7.50 22.92
N ALA A 195 31.40 6.46 22.24
CA ALA A 195 30.71 5.82 21.12
C ALA A 195 29.37 5.18 21.57
N GLY A 196 29.35 4.57 22.76
CA GLY A 196 28.12 4.01 23.32
C GLY A 196 27.04 5.07 23.60
N ALA A 197 27.41 6.27 24.06
CA ALA A 197 26.45 7.34 24.36
C ALA A 197 25.81 7.89 23.08
N PHE A 198 26.60 7.97 22.00
CA PHE A 198 26.11 8.33 20.68
C PHE A 198 25.19 7.27 20.07
N LEU A 199 25.52 5.98 20.21
CA LEU A 199 24.63 4.91 19.73
C LEU A 199 23.33 4.84 20.52
N LEU A 200 23.40 4.95 21.85
CA LEU A 200 22.21 4.90 22.69
C LEU A 200 21.31 6.12 22.46
N GLY A 201 21.86 7.34 22.60
CA GLY A 201 21.07 8.57 22.54
C GLY A 201 20.88 9.13 21.13
N GLY A 202 21.86 8.99 20.25
CA GLY A 202 21.81 9.52 18.89
C GLY A 202 21.16 8.59 17.87
N VAL A 203 21.07 7.28 18.15
CA VAL A 203 20.57 6.28 17.17
C VAL A 203 19.43 5.45 17.76
N ALA A 204 19.64 4.75 18.87
CA ALA A 204 18.65 3.81 19.42
C ALA A 204 17.39 4.50 19.97
N VAL A 205 17.54 5.53 20.81
CA VAL A 205 16.39 6.28 21.37
C VAL A 205 15.54 6.92 20.26
N PRO A 206 16.12 7.59 19.25
CA PRO A 206 15.36 8.10 18.11
C PRO A 206 14.67 7.03 17.26
N LEU A 207 15.29 5.88 17.03
CA LEU A 207 14.65 4.77 16.32
C LEU A 207 13.43 4.25 17.08
N VAL A 208 13.52 4.15 18.41
CA VAL A 208 12.38 3.76 19.26
C VAL A 208 11.29 4.82 19.22
N LEU A 209 11.65 6.12 19.29
CA LEU A 209 10.70 7.22 19.17
C LEU A 209 10.02 7.27 17.80
N ALA A 210 10.76 7.04 16.71
CA ALA A 210 10.21 6.97 15.36
C ALA A 210 9.22 5.79 15.23
N HIS A 211 9.57 4.62 15.77
CA HIS A 211 8.67 3.45 15.79
C HIS A 211 7.39 3.70 16.61
N LEU A 212 7.50 4.36 17.76
CA LEU A 212 6.34 4.74 18.56
C LEU A 212 5.49 5.81 17.85
N ALA A 213 6.13 6.79 17.21
CA ALA A 213 5.45 7.83 16.46
C ALA A 213 4.70 7.27 15.25
N ASP A 214 5.25 6.26 14.56
CA ASP A 214 4.60 5.58 13.44
C ASP A 214 3.34 4.83 13.91
N ARG A 215 3.43 4.10 15.04
CA ARG A 215 2.27 3.42 15.65
C ARG A 215 1.17 4.38 16.11
N ILE A 216 1.53 5.53 16.64
CA ILE A 216 0.58 6.53 17.13
C ILE A 216 0.03 7.38 15.96
N GLY A 217 0.89 7.66 14.98
CA GLY A 217 0.62 8.45 13.78
C GLY A 217 -0.29 7.76 12.78
N GLY A 218 -0.39 6.42 12.81
CA GLY A 218 -1.43 5.66 12.10
C GLY A 218 -2.87 6.13 12.39
N ALA A 219 -3.10 6.86 13.49
CA ALA A 219 -4.39 7.49 13.81
C ALA A 219 -4.59 8.89 13.19
N ALA A 220 -3.53 9.59 12.78
CA ALA A 220 -3.60 10.95 12.24
C ALA A 220 -3.67 10.93 10.71
N ARG A 221 -4.88 10.75 10.16
CA ARG A 221 -5.19 10.60 8.72
C ARG A 221 -4.92 11.85 7.84
N VAL A 222 -4.08 12.80 8.25
CA VAL A 222 -3.75 14.00 7.45
C VAL A 222 -2.30 13.93 7.00
N PRO A 223 -2.03 13.59 5.73
CA PRO A 223 -0.66 13.32 5.29
C PRO A 223 0.25 14.57 5.29
N VAL A 224 -0.32 15.79 5.28
CA VAL A 224 0.44 17.05 5.48
C VAL A 224 1.09 17.05 6.87
N VAL A 225 0.33 16.60 7.88
CA VAL A 225 0.77 16.58 9.27
C VAL A 225 1.86 15.52 9.46
N GLY A 226 1.74 14.36 8.82
CA GLY A 226 2.77 13.30 8.83
C GLY A 226 4.12 13.77 8.30
N GLN A 227 4.18 14.32 7.09
CA GLN A 227 5.44 14.80 6.50
C GLN A 227 6.07 15.97 7.29
N THR A 228 5.24 16.84 7.85
CA THR A 228 5.71 17.94 8.70
C THR A 228 6.28 17.41 10.01
N ILE A 229 5.63 16.41 10.62
CA ILE A 229 6.13 15.70 11.80
C ILE A 229 7.47 15.03 11.48
N ASP A 230 7.59 14.33 10.35
CA ASP A 230 8.84 13.66 9.95
C ASP A 230 9.99 14.64 9.77
N ALA A 231 9.75 15.78 9.11
CA ALA A 231 10.75 16.83 8.96
C ALA A 231 11.18 17.41 10.32
N VAL A 232 10.23 17.64 11.23
CA VAL A 232 10.51 18.12 12.60
C VAL A 232 11.29 17.08 13.41
N LEU A 233 10.90 15.81 13.32
CA LEU A 233 11.59 14.69 13.97
C LEU A 233 13.01 14.54 13.44
N LEU A 234 13.23 14.69 12.13
CA LEU A 234 14.56 14.65 11.51
C LEU A 234 15.45 15.80 11.99
N ILE A 235 14.91 17.02 12.09
CA ILE A 235 15.63 18.17 12.66
C ILE A 235 15.98 17.91 14.12
N ALA A 236 15.04 17.42 14.91
CA ALA A 236 15.26 17.08 16.31
C ALA A 236 16.33 16.00 16.46
N LEU A 237 16.30 14.97 15.61
CA LEU A 237 17.28 13.89 15.56
C LEU A 237 18.69 14.42 15.29
N ILE A 238 18.87 15.22 14.24
CA ILE A 238 20.18 15.79 13.90
C ILE A 238 20.67 16.72 15.02
N ALA A 239 19.79 17.52 15.61
CA ALA A 239 20.12 18.38 16.73
C ALA A 239 20.58 17.58 17.96
N MET A 240 19.90 16.48 18.28
CA MET A 240 20.26 15.57 19.37
C MET A 240 21.61 14.90 19.11
N GLN A 241 21.81 14.34 17.92
CA GLN A 241 23.08 13.72 17.50
C GLN A 241 24.24 14.71 17.57
N ALA A 242 24.07 15.93 17.05
CA ALA A 242 25.06 16.99 17.11
C ALA A 242 25.36 17.43 18.55
N GLY A 243 24.34 17.48 19.41
CA GLY A 243 24.46 17.78 20.84
C GLY A 243 25.35 16.78 21.57
N ILE A 244 25.11 15.48 21.36
CA ILE A 244 25.90 14.41 21.96
C ILE A 244 27.34 14.43 21.42
N LEU A 245 27.52 14.56 20.11
CA LEU A 245 28.84 14.66 19.48
C LEU A 245 29.63 15.86 20.00
N ALA A 246 29.02 17.04 20.07
CA ALA A 246 29.66 18.24 20.61
C ALA A 246 30.10 18.05 22.06
N TYR A 247 29.23 17.46 22.90
CA TYR A 247 29.53 17.20 24.31
C TYR A 247 30.70 16.21 24.47
N VAL A 248 30.70 15.12 23.71
CA VAL A 248 31.78 14.12 23.72
C VAL A 248 33.11 14.73 23.26
N CYS A 249 33.10 15.56 22.22
CA CYS A 249 34.30 16.28 21.75
C CYS A 249 34.84 17.26 22.79
N LEU A 250 33.97 17.91 23.58
CA LEU A 250 34.37 18.82 24.66
C LEU A 250 34.94 18.05 25.86
N GLN A 251 34.24 17.03 26.36
CA GLN A 251 34.69 16.22 27.50
C GLN A 251 36.05 15.56 27.28
N ARG A 252 36.28 15.01 26.08
CA ARG A 252 37.52 14.29 25.77
C ARG A 252 38.74 15.19 25.86
N ARG A 253 38.55 16.49 25.60
CA ARG A 253 39.60 17.50 25.64
C ARG A 253 39.96 17.89 27.07
N ASP A 254 38.96 18.03 27.93
CA ASP A 254 39.16 18.33 29.36
C ASP A 254 39.89 17.17 30.06
N ALA A 255 39.61 15.92 29.68
CA ALA A 255 40.27 14.73 30.21
C ALA A 255 41.74 14.56 29.76
N THR A 256 42.11 15.08 28.58
CA THR A 256 43.51 15.08 28.11
C THR A 256 44.35 16.24 28.66
N GLY A 257 43.75 17.15 29.43
CA GLY A 257 44.42 18.33 29.98
C GLY A 257 45.17 18.13 31.30
N THR A 258 45.17 16.91 31.85
CA THR A 258 45.85 16.60 33.11
C THR A 258 47.21 15.95 32.85
N GLY A 259 48.28 16.75 32.95
CA GLY A 259 49.63 16.26 33.25
C GLY A 259 50.63 16.24 32.10
N GLU A 260 51.00 17.42 31.59
CA GLU A 260 52.36 17.86 31.17
C GLU A 260 52.22 19.01 30.16
N GLN A 261 52.99 20.08 30.38
CA GLN A 261 52.92 21.34 29.62
C GLN A 261 52.99 21.15 28.09
N GLU A 262 51.92 21.55 27.39
CA GLU A 262 52.00 21.97 25.99
C GLU A 262 51.15 23.26 25.79
N PRO A 263 51.74 24.47 25.92
CA PRO A 263 50.98 25.73 26.03
C PRO A 263 50.37 26.25 24.71
N ALA A 264 50.59 25.61 23.55
CA ALA A 264 50.27 26.19 22.24
C ALA A 264 48.97 25.69 21.58
N ARG A 265 48.31 24.64 22.10
CA ARG A 265 47.17 23.98 21.42
C ARG A 265 45.78 24.64 21.57
N PRO A 266 45.39 25.29 22.69
CA PRO A 266 44.08 25.95 22.76
C PRO A 266 43.99 27.17 21.83
N ALA A 267 45.08 27.90 21.64
CA ALA A 267 45.14 29.09 20.79
C ALA A 267 44.92 28.79 19.29
N VAL A 268 45.43 27.66 18.78
CA VAL A 268 45.27 27.27 17.36
C VAL A 268 43.83 26.88 17.04
N ASP A 269 43.14 26.21 17.96
CA ASP A 269 41.76 25.78 17.75
C ASP A 269 40.78 26.93 17.92
N ASP A 270 41.00 27.81 18.90
CA ASP A 270 40.24 29.05 19.02
C ASP A 270 40.56 30.01 17.85
N ALA A 271 41.76 29.98 17.27
CA ALA A 271 42.08 30.67 16.02
C ALA A 271 41.29 30.10 14.81
N ARG A 272 41.14 28.77 14.71
CA ARG A 272 40.32 28.14 13.66
C ARG A 272 38.82 28.39 13.85
N LEU A 273 38.33 28.32 15.09
CA LEU A 273 36.94 28.65 15.44
C LEU A 273 36.63 30.14 15.24
N SER A 274 37.56 31.03 15.58
CA SER A 274 37.43 32.47 15.31
C SER A 274 37.51 32.78 13.81
N ALA A 275 38.26 32.03 13.01
CA ALA A 275 38.24 32.13 11.55
C ALA A 275 36.85 31.76 10.96
N LEU A 276 36.12 30.86 11.62
CA LEU A 276 34.73 30.49 11.29
C LEU A 276 33.69 31.44 11.91
N ALA A 277 34.08 32.22 12.92
CA ALA A 277 33.20 33.14 13.60
C ALA A 277 32.79 34.32 12.71
N GLY A 278 31.65 34.93 13.05
CA GLY A 278 31.26 36.21 12.50
C GLY A 278 29.86 36.61 12.93
N ARG A 279 29.30 37.62 12.27
CA ARG A 279 28.01 38.20 12.70
C ARG A 279 26.91 37.13 12.73
N PRO A 280 26.09 37.10 13.79
CA PRO A 280 24.95 36.20 13.87
C PRO A 280 23.97 36.49 12.73
N MET A 281 23.32 35.45 12.23
CA MET A 281 22.27 35.60 11.22
C MET A 281 21.14 36.45 11.82
N ARG A 282 20.84 37.58 11.19
CA ARG A 282 19.75 38.46 11.65
C ARG A 282 18.41 37.75 11.44
N LEU A 283 17.43 38.07 12.28
CA LEU A 283 16.05 37.58 12.23
C LEU A 283 15.45 37.46 10.79
N PRO A 284 15.58 38.47 9.91
CA PRO A 284 15.08 38.36 8.53
C PRO A 284 15.76 37.25 7.72
N GLY A 285 17.05 36.99 7.90
CA GLY A 285 17.73 35.88 7.23
C GLY A 285 17.23 34.52 7.70
N LEU A 286 16.92 34.40 9.00
CA LEU A 286 16.35 33.18 9.56
C LEU A 286 14.91 32.96 9.08
N ALA A 287 14.13 34.04 8.92
CA ALA A 287 12.79 33.99 8.36
C ALA A 287 12.79 33.53 6.89
N ILE A 288 13.72 34.01 6.06
CA ILE A 288 13.87 33.57 4.66
C ILE A 288 14.19 32.07 4.59
N VAL A 289 15.13 31.60 5.41
CA VAL A 289 15.50 30.18 5.45
C VAL A 289 14.34 29.32 5.96
N ALA A 290 13.64 29.76 7.00
CA ALA A 290 12.46 29.06 7.51
C ALA A 290 11.35 28.99 6.46
N ALA A 291 11.12 30.08 5.71
CA ALA A 291 10.18 30.10 4.60
C ALA A 291 10.61 29.15 3.48
N ALA A 292 11.89 29.12 3.10
CA ALA A 292 12.41 28.18 2.10
C ALA A 292 12.25 26.71 2.53
N THR A 293 12.48 26.39 3.82
CA THR A 293 12.22 25.05 4.36
C THR A 293 10.73 24.74 4.36
N ALA A 294 9.87 25.68 4.76
CA ALA A 294 8.42 25.49 4.71
C ALA A 294 7.94 25.22 3.29
N ILE A 295 8.42 25.98 2.30
CA ILE A 295 8.16 25.73 0.88
C ILE A 295 8.64 24.33 0.49
N ALA A 296 9.86 23.94 0.87
CA ALA A 296 10.42 22.63 0.55
C ALA A 296 9.63 21.46 1.15
N VAL A 297 9.10 21.61 2.37
CA VAL A 297 8.21 20.63 3.01
C VAL A 297 6.86 20.55 2.28
N LEU A 298 6.38 21.66 1.73
CA LEU A 298 5.14 21.74 0.98
C LEU A 298 5.30 21.40 -0.51
N THR A 299 6.53 21.29 -1.03
CA THR A 299 6.79 20.99 -2.45
C THR A 299 6.10 19.71 -2.94
N PRO A 300 6.14 18.56 -2.22
CA PRO A 300 5.43 17.34 -2.66
C PRO A 300 3.93 17.57 -2.82
N TRP A 301 3.32 18.40 -1.97
CA TRP A 301 1.91 18.79 -2.06
C TRP A 301 1.64 19.70 -3.24
N GLY A 302 2.50 20.70 -3.47
CA GLY A 302 2.41 21.56 -4.65
C GLY A 302 2.48 20.75 -5.95
N ILE A 303 3.37 19.75 -6.00
CA ILE A 303 3.49 18.83 -7.14
C ILE A 303 2.24 17.97 -7.29
N ALA A 304 1.76 17.34 -6.21
CA ALA A 304 0.56 16.51 -6.23
C ALA A 304 -0.69 17.32 -6.63
N ALA A 305 -0.82 18.55 -6.15
CA ALA A 305 -1.92 19.44 -6.49
C ALA A 305 -1.85 19.96 -7.94
N ALA A 306 -0.66 20.30 -8.42
CA ALA A 306 -0.46 20.75 -9.80
C ALA A 306 -0.56 19.60 -10.82
N ASN A 307 -0.28 18.37 -10.38
CA ASN A 307 -0.22 17.15 -11.20
C ASN A 307 0.42 17.35 -12.59
N PRO A 308 1.67 17.85 -12.67
CA PRO A 308 2.26 18.29 -13.94
C PRO A 308 2.53 17.17 -14.95
N PHE A 309 2.45 15.89 -14.55
CA PHE A 309 2.68 14.74 -15.42
C PHE A 309 1.41 14.01 -15.83
N GLY A 310 0.24 14.43 -15.34
CA GLY A 310 -0.97 13.63 -15.48
C GLY A 310 -0.84 12.27 -14.78
N ALA A 311 -0.29 12.26 -13.56
CA ALA A 311 -0.28 11.05 -12.74
C ALA A 311 -1.72 10.70 -12.33
N PRO A 312 -2.11 9.41 -12.34
CA PRO A 312 -3.42 8.99 -11.87
C PRO A 312 -3.66 9.42 -10.42
N THR A 313 -4.82 9.99 -10.14
CA THR A 313 -5.20 10.37 -8.78
C THR A 313 -6.09 9.30 -8.15
N VAL A 314 -5.71 8.81 -6.98
CA VAL A 314 -6.45 7.84 -6.18
C VAL A 314 -6.99 8.55 -4.93
N ARG A 315 -8.31 8.58 -4.79
CA ARG A 315 -8.99 9.04 -3.59
C ARG A 315 -9.52 7.84 -2.84
N SER A 316 -9.10 7.64 -1.59
CA SER A 316 -9.61 6.54 -0.77
C SER A 316 -10.56 7.04 0.33
N HIS A 317 -11.62 6.27 0.55
CA HIS A 317 -12.68 6.55 1.50
C HIS A 317 -12.87 5.35 2.44
N PRO A 318 -12.95 5.55 3.76
CA PRO A 318 -13.00 4.44 4.72
C PRO A 318 -14.41 3.86 4.95
N ASP A 319 -15.47 4.51 4.48
CA ASP A 319 -16.85 4.01 4.65
C ASP A 319 -17.23 3.02 3.54
N ALA A 320 -16.52 1.90 3.49
CA ALA A 320 -16.87 0.81 2.60
C ALA A 320 -18.01 -0.05 3.19
N PRO A 321 -18.85 -0.68 2.36
CA PRO A 321 -19.74 -1.73 2.84
C PRO A 321 -18.95 -2.98 3.23
N ASP A 322 -19.42 -3.72 4.24
CA ASP A 322 -18.83 -5.00 4.73
C ASP A 322 -18.82 -6.14 3.67
N GLY A 323 -19.23 -5.85 2.43
CA GLY A 323 -19.17 -6.72 1.26
C GLY A 323 -19.98 -6.16 0.09
N VAL A 324 -19.50 -6.39 -1.13
CA VAL A 324 -20.17 -5.97 -2.38
C VAL A 324 -20.40 -7.19 -3.25
N ALA A 325 -21.66 -7.44 -3.60
CA ALA A 325 -22.06 -8.50 -4.52
C ALA A 325 -21.97 -8.05 -5.99
N ALA A 326 -22.31 -6.79 -6.27
CA ALA A 326 -22.19 -6.21 -7.60
C ALA A 326 -22.00 -4.68 -7.52
N ILE A 327 -21.34 -4.12 -8.53
CA ILE A 327 -21.16 -2.67 -8.65
C ILE A 327 -21.36 -2.26 -10.11
N ALA A 328 -22.00 -1.11 -10.31
CA ALA A 328 -22.20 -0.55 -11.64
C ALA A 328 -22.00 0.96 -11.60
N TRP A 329 -21.56 1.51 -12.73
CA TRP A 329 -21.46 2.95 -12.93
C TRP A 329 -22.32 3.36 -14.14
N PRO A 330 -23.62 3.65 -13.91
CA PRO A 330 -24.54 4.00 -14.98
C PRO A 330 -24.09 5.28 -15.70
N ALA A 331 -24.31 5.33 -17.01
CA ALA A 331 -23.89 6.47 -17.82
C ALA A 331 -24.57 7.77 -17.37
N GLY A 332 -23.78 8.82 -17.16
CA GLY A 332 -24.26 10.13 -16.70
C GLY A 332 -24.75 10.15 -15.24
N LYS A 333 -24.49 9.10 -14.45
CA LYS A 333 -24.89 9.01 -13.03
C LYS A 333 -23.71 8.63 -12.13
N HIS A 334 -23.98 8.60 -10.83
CA HIS A 334 -23.06 8.14 -9.80
C HIS A 334 -23.10 6.60 -9.66
N PRO A 335 -22.04 6.01 -9.06
CA PRO A 335 -21.97 4.58 -8.80
C PRO A 335 -23.16 4.06 -7.98
N VAL A 336 -23.50 2.79 -8.21
CA VAL A 336 -24.48 2.04 -7.43
C VAL A 336 -23.84 0.72 -7.02
N MET A 337 -24.02 0.35 -5.76
CA MET A 337 -23.47 -0.89 -5.19
C MET A 337 -24.62 -1.77 -4.71
N ALA A 338 -24.61 -3.04 -5.09
CA ALA A 338 -25.35 -4.08 -4.41
C ALA A 338 -24.46 -4.61 -3.28
N THR A 339 -24.85 -4.35 -2.03
CA THR A 339 -24.16 -4.97 -0.89
C THR A 339 -24.63 -6.42 -0.76
N ILE A 340 -23.98 -7.19 0.10
CA ILE A 340 -24.37 -8.59 0.34
C ILE A 340 -25.82 -8.74 0.82
N ASP A 341 -26.45 -7.72 1.42
CA ASP A 341 -27.78 -7.76 2.03
C ASP A 341 -28.67 -6.53 1.71
N GLY A 342 -28.24 -5.71 0.75
CA GLY A 342 -28.89 -4.44 0.44
C GLY A 342 -28.34 -3.73 -0.80
N ALA A 343 -28.49 -2.41 -0.81
CA ALA A 343 -28.02 -1.55 -1.89
C ALA A 343 -27.56 -0.18 -1.36
N ARG A 344 -26.54 0.40 -1.99
CA ARG A 344 -26.12 1.79 -1.83
C ARG A 344 -26.25 2.53 -3.16
N PHE A 345 -27.02 3.60 -3.16
CA PHE A 345 -27.17 4.53 -4.29
C PHE A 345 -26.36 5.78 -3.99
N CYS A 346 -25.20 5.91 -4.62
CA CYS A 346 -24.29 7.02 -4.32
C CYS A 346 -24.83 8.34 -4.88
N ASP A 347 -24.58 9.43 -4.16
CA ASP A 347 -24.85 10.81 -4.58
C ASP A 347 -23.59 11.51 -5.11
N ASN A 348 -22.45 10.82 -5.06
CA ASN A 348 -21.20 11.22 -5.70
C ASN A 348 -20.33 10.01 -6.05
N ASP A 349 -19.23 10.26 -6.77
CA ASP A 349 -18.41 9.22 -7.39
C ASP A 349 -17.52 8.44 -6.41
N VAL A 350 -17.19 9.04 -5.27
CA VAL A 350 -16.44 8.35 -4.20
C VAL A 350 -17.38 7.67 -3.20
N CYS A 351 -18.69 7.83 -3.38
CA CYS A 351 -19.74 7.33 -2.51
C CYS A 351 -19.57 7.74 -1.04
N ASP A 352 -19.14 8.98 -0.76
CA ASP A 352 -19.09 9.51 0.61
C ASP A 352 -20.45 10.07 1.09
N SER A 353 -21.38 10.26 0.14
CA SER A 353 -22.78 10.57 0.36
C SER A 353 -23.63 9.60 -0.46
N TYR A 354 -24.60 8.95 0.18
CA TYR A 354 -25.42 7.90 -0.45
C TYR A 354 -26.74 7.68 0.28
N VAL A 355 -27.69 7.06 -0.44
CA VAL A 355 -28.89 6.43 0.14
C VAL A 355 -28.66 4.93 0.21
N ALA A 356 -28.70 4.36 1.42
CA ALA A 356 -28.58 2.93 1.64
C ALA A 356 -29.90 2.32 2.09
N HIS A 357 -30.19 1.12 1.58
CA HIS A 357 -31.32 0.31 2.04
C HIS A 357 -30.85 -1.11 2.27
N ASN A 358 -31.13 -1.63 3.46
CA ASN A 358 -30.96 -3.04 3.78
C ASN A 358 -32.29 -3.77 3.56
N GLY A 359 -32.23 -5.08 3.40
CA GLY A 359 -33.43 -5.91 3.28
C GLY A 359 -33.57 -6.57 1.92
N THR A 360 -32.47 -6.91 1.25
CA THR A 360 -32.46 -8.01 0.28
C THR A 360 -32.02 -9.31 0.95
N PRO A 361 -32.27 -10.48 0.35
CA PRO A 361 -31.61 -11.70 0.79
C PRO A 361 -30.08 -11.55 0.80
N LEU A 362 -29.44 -12.26 1.73
CA LEU A 362 -27.99 -12.38 1.78
C LEU A 362 -27.47 -13.10 0.53
N VAL A 363 -26.65 -12.41 -0.26
CA VAL A 363 -25.94 -12.96 -1.41
C VAL A 363 -24.65 -13.58 -0.91
N ILE A 364 -24.54 -14.88 -1.14
CA ILE A 364 -23.32 -15.66 -0.87
C ILE A 364 -22.86 -16.21 -2.21
N ASP A 365 -21.57 -16.06 -2.51
CA ASP A 365 -20.99 -16.58 -3.74
C ASP A 365 -21.34 -18.06 -3.97
N GLY A 366 -21.82 -18.36 -5.18
CA GLY A 366 -22.25 -19.70 -5.57
C GLY A 366 -23.65 -20.12 -5.09
N ARG A 367 -24.36 -19.28 -4.31
CA ARG A 367 -25.77 -19.54 -3.91
C ARG A 367 -26.71 -18.37 -4.19
N GLY A 368 -26.17 -17.20 -4.46
CA GLY A 368 -26.91 -16.02 -4.87
C GLY A 368 -26.16 -15.20 -5.90
N ASP A 369 -26.86 -14.19 -6.42
CA ASP A 369 -26.34 -13.24 -7.39
C ASP A 369 -27.01 -11.88 -7.19
N ALA A 370 -26.35 -10.82 -7.63
CA ALA A 370 -26.89 -9.47 -7.61
C ALA A 370 -26.65 -8.77 -8.95
N SER A 371 -27.62 -7.94 -9.34
CA SER A 371 -27.58 -7.19 -10.58
C SER A 371 -28.10 -5.77 -10.37
N ILE A 372 -27.54 -4.86 -11.16
CA ILE A 372 -27.90 -3.45 -11.16
C ILE A 372 -28.38 -3.11 -12.56
N SER A 373 -29.55 -2.48 -12.63
CA SER A 373 -30.13 -2.00 -13.88
C SER A 373 -29.17 -1.05 -14.62
N ALA A 374 -29.26 -1.02 -15.95
CA ALA A 374 -28.38 -0.19 -16.78
C ALA A 374 -28.47 1.33 -16.44
N ASP A 375 -29.63 1.78 -15.93
CA ASP A 375 -29.83 3.14 -15.47
C ASP A 375 -29.52 3.34 -13.97
N GLY A 376 -29.14 2.29 -13.25
CA GLY A 376 -28.84 2.29 -11.82
C GLY A 376 -30.00 2.62 -10.90
N ALA A 377 -31.24 2.68 -11.40
CA ALA A 377 -32.40 3.02 -10.57
C ALA A 377 -32.85 1.86 -9.69
N THR A 378 -32.56 0.63 -10.14
CA THR A 378 -32.95 -0.62 -9.51
C THR A 378 -31.73 -1.50 -9.26
N VAL A 379 -31.67 -2.07 -8.05
CA VAL A 379 -30.78 -3.18 -7.66
C VAL A 379 -31.65 -4.39 -7.37
N VAL A 380 -31.23 -5.57 -7.84
CA VAL A 380 -31.88 -6.85 -7.50
C VAL A 380 -30.83 -7.79 -6.96
N SER A 381 -31.11 -8.39 -5.81
CA SER A 381 -30.28 -9.45 -5.23
C SER A 381 -31.15 -10.69 -5.03
N ALA A 382 -30.62 -11.86 -5.31
CA ALA A 382 -31.35 -13.12 -5.23
C ALA A 382 -30.49 -14.24 -4.65
N THR A 383 -31.10 -15.14 -3.90
CA THR A 383 -30.45 -16.31 -3.31
C THR A 383 -31.39 -17.52 -3.34
N LEU A 384 -30.82 -18.71 -3.39
CA LEU A 384 -31.59 -19.95 -3.28
C LEU A 384 -31.73 -20.37 -1.81
N GLY A 385 -32.95 -20.68 -1.40
CA GLY A 385 -33.25 -21.13 -0.04
C GLY A 385 -34.42 -22.11 0.06
N GLY A 386 -34.70 -22.55 1.28
CA GLY A 386 -35.73 -23.55 1.60
C GLY A 386 -35.13 -24.93 1.91
N GLY A 387 -35.97 -25.83 2.42
CA GLY A 387 -35.58 -27.21 2.75
C GLY A 387 -36.41 -28.24 1.98
N GLU A 388 -35.93 -29.47 1.92
CA GLU A 388 -36.60 -30.61 1.27
C GLU A 388 -38.03 -30.83 1.82
N ASN A 389 -38.21 -30.63 3.14
CA ASN A 389 -39.49 -30.76 3.85
C ASN A 389 -40.41 -29.52 3.75
N ASN A 390 -39.87 -28.36 3.38
CA ASN A 390 -40.61 -27.08 3.30
C ASN A 390 -40.92 -26.66 1.85
N GLY A 391 -40.84 -27.60 0.90
CA GLY A 391 -41.21 -27.39 -0.51
C GLY A 391 -40.13 -26.77 -1.42
N GLY A 392 -38.86 -26.71 -0.99
CA GLY A 392 -37.76 -26.06 -1.73
C GLY A 392 -37.39 -26.70 -3.09
N PRO A 393 -36.49 -26.08 -3.88
CA PRO A 393 -35.85 -24.78 -3.65
C PRO A 393 -36.70 -23.58 -4.14
N PHE A 394 -36.58 -22.46 -3.44
CA PHE A 394 -37.15 -21.17 -3.81
C PHE A 394 -36.06 -20.16 -4.10
N ILE A 395 -36.29 -19.31 -5.10
CA ILE A 395 -35.55 -18.08 -5.33
C ILE A 395 -36.15 -17.05 -4.37
N ASN A 396 -35.42 -16.69 -3.32
CA ASN A 396 -35.70 -15.49 -2.54
C ASN A 396 -35.00 -14.33 -3.26
N TYR A 397 -35.74 -13.29 -3.64
CA TYR A 397 -35.16 -12.13 -4.30
C TYR A 397 -35.69 -10.83 -3.71
N GLY A 398 -34.82 -9.83 -3.63
CA GLY A 398 -35.13 -8.47 -3.22
C GLY A 398 -34.91 -7.51 -4.37
N ARG A 399 -35.84 -6.56 -4.56
CA ARG A 399 -35.66 -5.41 -5.45
C ARG A 399 -35.56 -4.15 -4.59
N CYS A 400 -34.45 -3.44 -4.73
CA CYS A 400 -34.22 -2.15 -4.10
C CYS A 400 -34.23 -1.02 -5.14
N THR A 401 -34.76 0.10 -4.72
CA THR A 401 -34.65 1.40 -5.39
C THR A 401 -34.23 2.43 -4.35
N ARG A 402 -33.98 3.67 -4.76
CA ARG A 402 -33.76 4.77 -3.81
C ARG A 402 -34.90 4.95 -2.79
N ALA A 403 -36.12 4.49 -3.09
CA ALA A 403 -37.27 4.61 -2.18
C ALA A 403 -37.36 3.48 -1.13
N GLY A 404 -36.65 2.37 -1.31
CA GLY A 404 -36.72 1.22 -0.41
C GLY A 404 -36.54 -0.12 -1.12
N CYS A 405 -36.55 -1.19 -0.31
CA CYS A 405 -36.41 -2.58 -0.77
C CYS A 405 -37.70 -3.37 -0.55
N SER A 406 -37.97 -4.29 -1.47
CA SER A 406 -39.11 -5.22 -1.41
C SER A 406 -38.63 -6.64 -1.72
N GLN A 407 -39.02 -7.62 -0.89
CA GLN A 407 -38.66 -9.03 -1.07
C GLN A 407 -39.84 -9.85 -1.58
N ALA A 408 -39.53 -10.91 -2.32
CA ALA A 408 -40.48 -11.89 -2.79
C ALA A 408 -39.83 -13.27 -2.95
N TRP A 409 -40.66 -14.30 -3.00
CA TRP A 409 -40.24 -15.69 -3.18
C TRP A 409 -40.86 -16.26 -4.44
N LEU A 410 -40.06 -17.02 -5.17
CA LEU A 410 -40.47 -17.67 -6.41
C LEU A 410 -40.05 -19.15 -6.39
N PRO A 411 -40.95 -20.11 -6.66
CA PRO A 411 -40.55 -21.50 -6.82
C PRO A 411 -39.55 -21.64 -7.97
N ALA A 412 -38.38 -22.21 -7.68
CA ALA A 412 -37.37 -22.51 -8.71
C ALA A 412 -37.84 -23.64 -9.63
N ARG A 413 -38.60 -24.60 -9.07
CA ARG A 413 -39.26 -25.69 -9.81
C ARG A 413 -40.52 -25.18 -10.52
N ALA A 414 -40.80 -25.73 -11.70
CA ALA A 414 -42.05 -25.44 -12.39
C ALA A 414 -43.25 -26.19 -11.77
N SER A 415 -42.99 -27.32 -11.12
CA SER A 415 -44.01 -28.17 -10.49
C SER A 415 -43.42 -28.92 -9.29
N ALA A 416 -44.26 -29.22 -8.29
CA ALA A 416 -43.88 -30.05 -7.14
C ALA A 416 -43.49 -31.49 -7.52
N LYS A 417 -43.86 -31.93 -8.73
CA LYS A 417 -43.47 -33.24 -9.29
C LYS A 417 -42.03 -33.28 -9.79
N GLU A 418 -41.38 -32.13 -9.98
CA GLU A 418 -39.98 -32.10 -10.39
C GLU A 418 -39.07 -32.51 -9.21
N PRO A 419 -38.04 -33.34 -9.45
CA PRO A 419 -37.11 -33.75 -8.41
C PRO A 419 -36.40 -32.54 -7.80
N VAL A 420 -36.08 -32.65 -6.51
CA VAL A 420 -35.37 -31.60 -5.78
C VAL A 420 -33.89 -31.65 -6.18
N ALA A 421 -33.44 -30.63 -6.89
CA ALA A 421 -32.04 -30.38 -7.19
C ALA A 421 -31.74 -28.91 -6.91
N TRP A 422 -30.54 -28.61 -6.41
CA TRP A 422 -30.11 -27.24 -6.13
C TRP A 422 -29.46 -26.64 -7.38
N PRO A 423 -30.13 -25.67 -8.05
CA PRO A 423 -29.57 -25.07 -9.26
C PRO A 423 -28.48 -24.05 -8.92
N GLU A 424 -27.66 -23.72 -9.91
CA GLU A 424 -26.95 -22.43 -9.92
C GLU A 424 -27.93 -21.33 -10.30
N LEU A 425 -27.83 -20.17 -9.66
CA LEU A 425 -28.69 -19.02 -9.89
C LEU A 425 -27.87 -17.83 -10.40
N ALA A 426 -28.38 -17.16 -11.44
CA ALA A 426 -27.97 -15.81 -11.78
C ALA A 426 -29.18 -14.91 -12.06
N VAL A 427 -29.05 -13.62 -11.82
CA VAL A 427 -30.13 -12.63 -11.94
C VAL A 427 -29.67 -11.44 -12.78
N ALA A 428 -30.60 -10.86 -13.53
CA ALA A 428 -30.36 -9.62 -14.26
C ALA A 428 -31.64 -8.79 -14.39
N ILE A 429 -31.47 -7.48 -14.61
CA ILE A 429 -32.58 -6.56 -14.82
C ILE A 429 -32.58 -6.13 -16.29
N ALA A 430 -33.70 -6.37 -16.97
CA ALA A 430 -33.90 -5.97 -18.35
C ALA A 430 -34.19 -4.46 -18.48
N PRO A 431 -34.03 -3.86 -19.68
CA PRO A 431 -34.33 -2.44 -19.92
C PRO A 431 -35.77 -2.03 -19.57
N ASP A 432 -36.72 -2.96 -19.72
CA ASP A 432 -38.13 -2.78 -19.33
C ASP A 432 -38.39 -2.96 -17.83
N GLN A 433 -37.32 -3.06 -17.02
CA GLN A 433 -37.32 -3.30 -15.57
C GLN A 433 -37.90 -4.66 -15.16
N ALA A 434 -38.06 -5.60 -16.10
CA ALA A 434 -38.36 -6.99 -15.78
C ALA A 434 -37.13 -7.66 -15.17
N ILE A 435 -37.36 -8.52 -14.18
CA ILE A 435 -36.31 -9.31 -13.53
C ILE A 435 -36.21 -10.64 -14.27
N TRP A 436 -35.02 -10.98 -14.72
CA TRP A 436 -34.71 -12.29 -15.29
C TRP A 436 -33.87 -13.09 -14.32
N PHE A 437 -34.18 -14.38 -14.23
CA PHE A 437 -33.36 -15.37 -13.57
C PHE A 437 -32.95 -16.43 -14.58
N VAL A 438 -31.75 -16.97 -14.43
CA VAL A 438 -31.37 -18.22 -15.08
C VAL A 438 -31.01 -19.25 -14.01
N LEU A 439 -31.52 -20.46 -14.20
CA LEU A 439 -31.26 -21.60 -13.35
C LEU A 439 -30.52 -22.68 -14.14
N ALA A 440 -29.33 -23.09 -13.67
CA ALA A 440 -28.66 -24.29 -14.16
C ALA A 440 -28.92 -25.43 -13.18
N THR A 441 -29.93 -26.26 -13.45
CA THR A 441 -30.37 -27.32 -12.53
C THR A 441 -29.67 -28.63 -12.88
N PRO A 442 -28.97 -29.30 -11.94
CA PRO A 442 -28.47 -30.65 -12.18
C PRO A 442 -29.60 -31.59 -12.62
N SER A 443 -29.38 -32.38 -13.67
CA SER A 443 -30.40 -33.30 -14.16
C SER A 443 -30.61 -34.45 -13.19
N ALA A 444 -31.86 -34.90 -13.07
CA ALA A 444 -32.21 -36.06 -12.25
C ALA A 444 -31.71 -37.39 -12.84
N ASP A 445 -31.42 -37.40 -14.14
CA ASP A 445 -30.92 -38.56 -14.87
C ASP A 445 -29.38 -38.62 -14.90
N ASP A 446 -28.69 -37.82 -14.07
CA ASP A 446 -27.24 -37.77 -13.99
C ASP A 446 -26.66 -39.18 -13.69
N ARG A 447 -25.89 -39.71 -14.64
CA ARG A 447 -25.08 -40.93 -14.47
C ARG A 447 -23.60 -40.56 -14.43
N ALA A 448 -22.76 -41.40 -13.82
CA ALA A 448 -21.31 -41.24 -13.90
C ALA A 448 -20.87 -41.12 -15.37
N GLY A 449 -20.21 -40.02 -15.73
CA GLY A 449 -19.78 -39.71 -17.10
C GLY A 449 -20.84 -39.12 -18.04
N LYS A 450 -22.07 -38.85 -17.57
CA LYS A 450 -23.15 -38.16 -18.32
C LYS A 450 -23.94 -37.21 -17.43
N ALA A 451 -23.24 -36.44 -16.60
CA ALA A 451 -23.89 -35.42 -15.81
C ALA A 451 -24.27 -34.24 -16.71
N THR A 452 -25.47 -33.68 -16.53
CA THR A 452 -25.97 -32.57 -17.36
C THR A 452 -26.62 -31.49 -16.50
N TYR A 453 -26.55 -30.24 -16.95
CA TYR A 453 -27.41 -29.17 -16.46
C TYR A 453 -28.60 -28.99 -17.39
N ARG A 454 -29.79 -28.82 -16.82
CA ARG A 454 -30.96 -28.26 -17.51
C ARG A 454 -31.06 -26.77 -17.23
N ILE A 455 -31.08 -25.97 -18.29
CA ILE A 455 -31.08 -24.51 -18.19
C ILE A 455 -32.50 -23.98 -18.32
N ARG A 456 -32.91 -23.13 -17.40
CA ARG A 456 -34.23 -22.48 -17.44
C ARG A 456 -34.09 -20.99 -17.25
N PHE A 457 -34.72 -20.23 -18.14
CA PHE A 457 -34.90 -18.80 -17.95
C PHE A 457 -36.26 -18.55 -17.30
N ILE A 458 -36.29 -17.62 -16.34
CA ILE A 458 -37.51 -17.19 -15.68
C ILE A 458 -37.59 -15.68 -15.77
N ARG A 459 -38.66 -15.16 -16.36
CA ARG A 459 -38.91 -13.73 -16.48
C ARG A 459 -40.06 -13.30 -15.58
N CYS A 460 -39.82 -12.22 -14.85
CA CYS A 460 -40.76 -11.59 -13.94
C CYS A 460 -40.93 -10.12 -14.29
N ALA A 461 -42.05 -9.78 -14.93
CA ALA A 461 -42.36 -8.41 -15.36
C ALA A 461 -42.60 -7.43 -14.19
N LYS A 462 -42.92 -7.94 -12.99
CA LYS A 462 -43.16 -7.16 -11.77
C LYS A 462 -42.61 -7.89 -10.54
N VAL A 463 -42.28 -7.14 -9.49
CA VAL A 463 -41.91 -7.71 -8.18
C VAL A 463 -43.08 -8.48 -7.58
N GLY A 464 -42.81 -9.62 -6.93
CA GLY A 464 -43.83 -10.53 -6.41
C GLY A 464 -44.25 -11.62 -7.40
N CYS A 465 -44.20 -11.30 -8.70
CA CYS A 465 -44.28 -12.24 -9.83
C CYS A 465 -45.15 -13.51 -9.59
N PRO A 466 -46.48 -13.36 -9.40
CA PRO A 466 -47.35 -14.50 -9.08
C PRO A 466 -47.40 -15.53 -10.21
N GLN A 467 -47.22 -15.08 -11.46
CA GLN A 467 -47.16 -15.92 -12.66
C GLN A 467 -45.88 -15.63 -13.44
N PRO A 468 -44.73 -16.24 -13.05
CA PRO A 468 -43.50 -16.11 -13.81
C PRO A 468 -43.61 -16.81 -15.17
N GLN A 469 -43.01 -16.20 -16.18
CA GLN A 469 -42.83 -16.84 -17.48
C GLN A 469 -41.57 -17.71 -17.40
N ARG A 470 -41.69 -18.99 -17.76
CA ARG A 470 -40.57 -19.94 -17.74
C ARG A 470 -40.27 -20.41 -19.15
N PHE A 471 -39.00 -20.42 -19.51
CA PHE A 471 -38.52 -20.79 -20.83
C PHE A 471 -37.40 -21.83 -20.70
N ASP A 472 -37.39 -22.80 -21.61
CA ASP A 472 -36.36 -23.83 -21.64
C ASP A 472 -35.15 -23.33 -22.43
N GLY A 473 -33.99 -23.29 -21.79
CA GLY A 473 -32.71 -22.94 -22.42
C GLY A 473 -31.97 -24.15 -22.98
N GLY A 474 -32.51 -25.36 -22.81
CA GLY A 474 -31.90 -26.62 -23.24
C GLY A 474 -31.08 -27.29 -22.15
N THR A 475 -30.21 -28.22 -22.57
CA THR A 475 -29.33 -28.99 -21.69
C THR A 475 -27.87 -28.84 -22.09
N MET A 476 -26.97 -28.87 -21.12
CA MET A 476 -25.51 -28.88 -21.35
C MET A 476 -24.83 -29.95 -20.52
N GLU A 477 -23.65 -30.38 -20.95
CA GLU A 477 -22.80 -31.27 -20.16
C GLU A 477 -22.32 -30.59 -18.88
N ARG A 478 -22.14 -31.38 -17.81
CA ARG A 478 -21.69 -30.94 -16.49
C ARG A 478 -20.48 -31.75 -16.07
N ILE A 479 -19.41 -31.06 -15.69
CA ILE A 479 -18.22 -31.69 -15.09
C ILE A 479 -18.42 -31.72 -13.56
N VAL A 480 -18.36 -32.91 -12.96
CA VAL A 480 -18.72 -33.13 -11.54
C VAL A 480 -17.65 -32.60 -10.58
N GLU A 481 -16.40 -32.54 -11.04
CA GLU A 481 -15.24 -32.03 -10.29
C GLU A 481 -15.30 -30.51 -10.04
N ASP A 482 -16.19 -29.78 -10.72
CA ASP A 482 -16.46 -28.36 -10.48
C ASP A 482 -17.32 -28.09 -9.23
N SER A 483 -17.66 -29.11 -8.45
CA SER A 483 -18.49 -28.97 -7.24
C SER A 483 -17.75 -28.38 -6.03
N ALA A 484 -16.47 -28.03 -6.17
CA ALA A 484 -15.66 -27.40 -5.13
C ALA A 484 -16.01 -25.91 -4.90
N GLU A 485 -16.59 -25.65 -3.73
CA GLU A 485 -16.63 -24.42 -2.90
C GLU A 485 -16.77 -23.01 -3.54
N TYR A 486 -17.93 -22.39 -3.24
CA TYR A 486 -18.17 -20.95 -3.08
C TYR A 486 -17.67 -19.99 -4.18
N ARG A 487 -17.90 -20.30 -5.47
CA ARG A 487 -17.74 -19.30 -6.54
C ARG A 487 -18.88 -19.33 -7.55
N GLN A 488 -19.22 -18.15 -8.06
CA GLN A 488 -20.31 -17.95 -8.99
C GLN A 488 -20.02 -18.57 -10.37
N ARG A 489 -20.81 -19.57 -10.77
CA ARG A 489 -20.67 -20.32 -12.05
C ARG A 489 -21.61 -19.85 -13.14
N ALA A 490 -22.75 -19.29 -12.75
CA ALA A 490 -23.71 -18.70 -13.67
C ALA A 490 -23.64 -17.17 -13.57
N ARG A 491 -23.65 -16.49 -14.71
CA ARG A 491 -23.93 -15.06 -14.81
C ARG A 491 -24.99 -14.82 -15.85
N LEU A 492 -25.77 -13.77 -15.65
CA LEU A 492 -26.80 -13.35 -16.58
C LEU A 492 -26.58 -11.88 -16.93
N THR A 493 -26.49 -11.60 -18.22
CA THR A 493 -26.49 -10.24 -18.77
C THR A 493 -27.73 -10.08 -19.66
N ILE A 494 -28.29 -8.88 -19.72
CA ILE A 494 -29.38 -8.55 -20.64
C ILE A 494 -28.89 -7.43 -21.56
N GLY A 495 -28.93 -7.67 -22.87
CA GLY A 495 -28.58 -6.67 -23.88
C GLY A 495 -29.55 -5.49 -23.88
N ALA A 496 -29.12 -4.38 -24.49
CA ALA A 496 -29.97 -3.20 -24.66
C ALA A 496 -31.25 -3.47 -25.48
N ASP A 497 -31.23 -4.49 -26.34
CA ASP A 497 -32.39 -5.01 -27.09
C ASP A 497 -33.31 -5.91 -26.24
N GLY A 498 -33.01 -6.11 -24.95
CA GLY A 498 -33.75 -6.97 -24.03
C GLY A 498 -33.41 -8.46 -24.15
N ARG A 499 -32.37 -8.81 -24.93
CA ARG A 499 -31.94 -10.19 -25.13
C ARG A 499 -31.18 -10.73 -23.91
N PRO A 500 -31.62 -11.84 -23.29
CA PRO A 500 -30.84 -12.46 -22.22
C PRO A 500 -29.64 -13.24 -22.78
N LEU A 501 -28.53 -13.20 -22.05
CA LEU A 501 -27.33 -13.99 -22.28
C LEU A 501 -26.88 -14.59 -20.95
N ALA A 502 -27.14 -15.89 -20.79
CA ALA A 502 -26.63 -16.66 -19.66
C ALA A 502 -25.25 -17.21 -20.01
N THR A 503 -24.29 -16.98 -19.13
CA THR A 503 -22.94 -17.57 -19.21
C THR A 503 -22.80 -18.57 -18.07
N ILE A 504 -22.63 -19.84 -18.40
CA ILE A 504 -22.58 -20.93 -17.42
C ILE A 504 -21.27 -21.68 -17.58
N ARG A 505 -20.44 -21.64 -16.55
CA ARG A 505 -19.11 -22.22 -16.56
C ARG A 505 -19.13 -23.71 -16.21
N THR A 506 -18.40 -24.51 -16.98
CA THR A 506 -18.18 -25.94 -16.79
C THR A 506 -16.73 -26.28 -17.11
N GLY A 507 -15.94 -26.55 -16.08
CA GLY A 507 -14.51 -26.80 -16.14
C GLY A 507 -13.76 -25.60 -16.70
N VAL A 508 -13.04 -25.85 -17.80
CA VAL A 508 -12.26 -24.84 -18.50
C VAL A 508 -13.04 -24.08 -19.57
N GLU A 509 -14.32 -24.41 -19.76
CA GLU A 509 -15.19 -23.80 -20.76
C GLU A 509 -16.39 -23.10 -20.11
N ALA A 510 -17.07 -22.28 -20.89
CA ALA A 510 -18.36 -21.71 -20.54
C ALA A 510 -19.32 -21.80 -21.73
N ALA A 511 -20.55 -22.19 -21.44
CA ALA A 511 -21.66 -22.13 -22.38
C ALA A 511 -22.29 -20.72 -22.34
N LEU A 512 -22.36 -20.08 -23.50
CA LEU A 512 -23.09 -18.85 -23.74
C LEU A 512 -24.46 -19.20 -24.32
N ILE A 513 -25.52 -19.00 -23.53
CA ILE A 513 -26.89 -19.31 -23.94
C ILE A 513 -27.67 -18.02 -24.09
N THR A 514 -28.21 -17.80 -25.28
CA THR A 514 -29.05 -16.65 -25.60
C THR A 514 -30.32 -17.09 -26.32
N CYS A 515 -31.35 -16.26 -26.29
CA CYS A 515 -32.64 -16.54 -26.92
C CYS A 515 -33.34 -15.24 -27.32
N ASP A 516 -34.55 -15.29 -27.87
CA ASP A 516 -35.26 -14.06 -28.27
C ASP A 516 -35.61 -13.15 -27.07
N PRO A 517 -35.57 -11.82 -27.24
CA PRO A 517 -35.97 -10.88 -26.20
C PRO A 517 -37.38 -11.18 -25.72
N VAL A 518 -37.62 -11.04 -24.42
CA VAL A 518 -38.93 -11.19 -23.75
C VAL A 518 -39.51 -12.61 -23.73
N THR A 519 -39.44 -13.37 -24.83
CA THR A 519 -40.13 -14.66 -25.01
C THR A 519 -39.21 -15.87 -24.99
N CYS A 520 -37.91 -15.68 -25.22
CA CYS A 520 -36.91 -16.75 -25.21
C CYS A 520 -37.26 -17.98 -26.08
N ALA A 521 -37.98 -17.79 -27.20
CA ALA A 521 -38.54 -18.89 -27.99
C ALA A 521 -37.47 -19.70 -28.75
N HIS A 522 -36.39 -19.06 -29.21
CA HIS A 522 -35.31 -19.70 -29.98
C HIS A 522 -33.97 -19.64 -29.23
N ALA A 523 -33.81 -20.51 -28.23
CA ALA A 523 -32.55 -20.63 -27.50
C ALA A 523 -31.43 -21.17 -28.40
N ARG A 524 -30.25 -20.57 -28.27
CA ARG A 524 -29.01 -20.94 -28.96
C ARG A 524 -27.89 -20.99 -27.94
N SER A 525 -27.01 -21.97 -28.08
CA SER A 525 -25.83 -22.13 -27.24
C SER A 525 -24.56 -22.15 -28.08
N THR A 526 -23.51 -21.51 -27.55
CA THR A 526 -22.15 -21.58 -28.08
C THR A 526 -21.18 -21.81 -26.93
N TRP A 527 -20.06 -22.48 -27.21
CA TRP A 527 -19.04 -22.77 -26.21
C TRP A 527 -17.83 -21.87 -26.40
N VAL A 528 -17.31 -21.37 -25.29
CA VAL A 528 -16.10 -20.56 -25.25
C VAL A 528 -15.17 -21.05 -24.15
N PHE A 529 -13.87 -20.88 -24.35
CA PHE A 529 -12.90 -21.18 -23.30
C PHE A 529 -12.98 -20.13 -22.18
N ALA A 530 -13.04 -20.60 -20.92
CA ALA A 530 -13.20 -19.78 -19.71
C ALA A 530 -11.97 -19.79 -18.78
N GLY A 531 -10.96 -20.61 -19.07
CA GLY A 531 -9.77 -20.76 -18.22
C GLY A 531 -9.96 -21.75 -17.07
N GLU A 532 -8.91 -21.98 -16.29
CA GLU A 532 -8.96 -22.91 -15.14
C GLU A 532 -10.06 -22.56 -14.15
N PRO A 533 -10.80 -23.55 -13.60
CA PRO A 533 -11.79 -23.33 -12.55
C PRO A 533 -11.25 -22.49 -11.39
N GLY A 534 -12.12 -21.72 -10.74
CA GLY A 534 -11.72 -20.93 -9.56
C GLY A 534 -11.06 -19.58 -9.87
N ARG A 535 -11.04 -19.13 -11.13
CA ARG A 535 -10.52 -17.81 -11.54
C ARG A 535 -11.64 -16.77 -11.65
N THR A 536 -11.39 -15.52 -11.23
CA THR A 536 -12.32 -14.39 -11.45
C THR A 536 -12.54 -14.18 -12.94
N TRP A 537 -13.79 -13.92 -13.35
CA TRP A 537 -14.17 -13.77 -14.74
C TRP A 537 -15.28 -12.74 -14.91
N VAL A 538 -15.43 -12.21 -16.13
CA VAL A 538 -16.54 -11.33 -16.53
C VAL A 538 -17.25 -11.95 -17.71
N ALA A 539 -18.57 -12.06 -17.59
CA ALA A 539 -19.44 -12.50 -18.67
C ALA A 539 -19.44 -11.47 -19.81
N PRO A 540 -19.44 -11.90 -21.07
CA PRO A 540 -19.58 -10.97 -22.19
C PRO A 540 -20.96 -10.30 -22.16
N ALA A 541 -21.07 -9.08 -22.69
CA ALA A 541 -22.37 -8.40 -22.80
C ALA A 541 -23.18 -8.94 -24.00
N THR A 542 -22.49 -9.47 -25.02
CA THR A 542 -23.07 -10.04 -26.23
C THR A 542 -22.43 -11.38 -26.57
N SER A 543 -23.09 -12.22 -27.39
CA SER A 543 -22.52 -13.52 -27.79
C SER A 543 -21.28 -13.42 -28.69
N THR A 544 -20.95 -12.22 -29.18
CA THR A 544 -19.80 -11.94 -30.04
C THR A 544 -18.60 -11.39 -29.27
N GLU A 545 -18.79 -10.94 -28.03
CA GLU A 545 -17.71 -10.42 -27.20
C GLU A 545 -16.93 -11.55 -26.52
N PRO A 546 -15.61 -11.38 -26.34
CA PRO A 546 -14.81 -12.37 -25.65
C PRO A 546 -15.15 -12.40 -24.16
N LEU A 547 -15.20 -13.61 -23.59
CA LEU A 547 -15.14 -13.80 -22.15
C LEU A 547 -13.76 -13.40 -21.65
N VAL A 548 -13.72 -12.74 -20.49
CA VAL A 548 -12.47 -12.28 -19.88
C VAL A 548 -12.25 -13.00 -18.56
N THR A 549 -11.06 -13.57 -18.38
CA THR A 549 -10.66 -14.29 -17.16
C THR A 549 -9.36 -13.73 -16.61
N PHE A 550 -9.31 -13.59 -15.29
CA PHE A 550 -8.14 -13.12 -14.54
C PHE A 550 -7.33 -14.31 -14.03
N GLN A 551 -6.06 -14.37 -14.42
CA GLN A 551 -5.05 -15.27 -13.88
C GLN A 551 -3.99 -14.41 -13.16
N PRO A 552 -3.35 -14.91 -12.07
CA PRO A 552 -2.40 -14.12 -11.27
C PRO A 552 -1.28 -13.46 -12.08
N ASP A 553 -0.88 -14.07 -13.19
CA ASP A 553 0.21 -13.69 -14.09
C ASP A 553 -0.27 -13.22 -15.47
N ALA A 554 -1.56 -13.32 -15.79
CA ALA A 554 -2.09 -12.97 -17.09
C ALA A 554 -3.59 -12.66 -17.10
N LEU A 555 -4.02 -11.79 -18.01
CA LEU A 555 -5.41 -11.71 -18.43
C LEU A 555 -5.63 -12.57 -19.65
N ARG A 556 -6.70 -13.35 -19.65
CA ARG A 556 -7.18 -14.01 -20.85
C ARG A 556 -8.37 -13.24 -21.42
N ILE A 557 -8.23 -12.77 -22.66
CA ILE A 557 -9.26 -12.05 -23.42
C ILE A 557 -9.60 -12.92 -24.63
N GLY A 558 -10.64 -13.75 -24.50
CA GLY A 558 -10.93 -14.80 -25.49
C GLY A 558 -9.78 -15.82 -25.57
N GLU A 559 -9.18 -15.97 -26.75
CA GLU A 559 -8.03 -16.87 -26.95
C GLU A 559 -6.68 -16.21 -26.60
N GLN A 560 -6.64 -14.89 -26.45
CA GLN A 560 -5.40 -14.15 -26.23
C GLN A 560 -5.04 -14.11 -24.75
N LEU A 561 -3.77 -14.39 -24.44
CA LEU A 561 -3.17 -14.20 -23.12
C LEU A 561 -2.35 -12.90 -23.13
N VAL A 562 -2.68 -12.00 -22.23
CA VAL A 562 -1.97 -10.73 -22.00
C VAL A 562 -1.25 -10.83 -20.66
N PRO A 563 0.10 -10.83 -20.63
CA PRO A 563 0.84 -10.98 -19.39
C PRO A 563 0.60 -9.79 -18.46
N LEU A 564 0.49 -10.07 -17.16
CA LEU A 564 0.46 -9.08 -16.09
C LEU A 564 1.81 -9.06 -15.40
N SER A 565 2.38 -7.87 -15.22
CA SER A 565 3.52 -7.69 -14.31
C SER A 565 3.01 -7.82 -12.88
N SER A 566 3.01 -9.02 -12.29
CA SER A 566 2.52 -9.28 -10.94
C SER A 566 3.49 -10.19 -10.19
N ASN A 567 3.61 -9.98 -8.87
CA ASN A 567 4.58 -10.68 -8.04
C ASN A 567 4.01 -11.82 -7.21
N ASP A 568 2.69 -11.92 -7.05
CA ASP A 568 1.94 -13.07 -6.51
C ASP A 568 0.52 -12.57 -6.16
N VAL A 569 -0.51 -13.02 -6.88
CA VAL A 569 -1.91 -12.66 -6.55
C VAL A 569 -2.58 -13.82 -5.84
N PRO A 570 -3.11 -13.62 -4.62
CA PRO A 570 -3.80 -14.67 -3.91
C PRO A 570 -5.11 -15.03 -4.65
N SER A 571 -5.48 -16.31 -4.65
CA SER A 571 -6.58 -16.84 -5.47
C SER A 571 -7.97 -16.23 -5.22
N TRP A 572 -8.16 -15.58 -4.08
CA TRP A 572 -9.42 -14.97 -3.62
C TRP A 572 -9.47 -13.45 -3.86
N SER A 573 -8.37 -12.87 -4.33
CA SER A 573 -8.31 -11.47 -4.75
C SER A 573 -8.42 -11.38 -6.27
N GLY A 574 -9.11 -10.34 -6.75
CA GLY A 574 -9.29 -10.12 -8.17
C GLY A 574 -10.70 -9.67 -8.52
N ALA A 575 -10.80 -8.53 -9.19
CA ALA A 575 -12.01 -8.05 -9.84
C ALA A 575 -11.72 -7.58 -11.26
N LEU A 576 -12.72 -7.70 -12.13
CA LEU A 576 -12.61 -7.42 -13.56
C LEU A 576 -13.78 -6.54 -14.01
N ALA A 577 -13.51 -5.66 -14.97
CA ALA A 577 -14.51 -4.88 -15.67
C ALA A 577 -14.06 -4.65 -17.12
N VAL A 578 -15.02 -4.59 -18.05
CA VAL A 578 -14.77 -4.28 -19.45
C VAL A 578 -15.50 -2.98 -19.77
N ALA A 579 -14.77 -1.98 -20.26
CA ALA A 579 -15.32 -0.67 -20.59
C ALA A 579 -14.53 0.00 -21.72
N GLY A 580 -15.23 0.62 -22.67
CA GLY A 580 -14.60 1.36 -23.77
C GLY A 580 -13.63 0.54 -24.64
N GLY A 581 -13.86 -0.78 -24.77
CA GLY A 581 -12.98 -1.69 -25.51
C GLY A 581 -11.68 -2.06 -24.78
N ARG A 582 -11.55 -1.71 -23.49
CA ARG A 582 -10.42 -2.06 -22.63
C ARG A 582 -10.87 -2.97 -21.49
N VAL A 583 -9.92 -3.76 -21.00
CA VAL A 583 -10.12 -4.59 -19.80
C VAL A 583 -9.42 -3.94 -18.62
N TYR A 584 -10.14 -3.84 -17.52
CA TYR A 584 -9.64 -3.35 -16.25
C TYR A 584 -9.62 -4.52 -15.28
N ALA A 585 -8.49 -4.73 -14.63
CA ALA A 585 -8.32 -5.75 -13.62
C ALA A 585 -7.75 -5.12 -12.36
N THR A 586 -8.22 -5.54 -11.19
CA THR A 586 -7.66 -5.08 -9.92
C THR A 586 -7.47 -6.25 -8.99
N ALA A 587 -6.37 -6.27 -8.25
CA ALA A 587 -6.11 -7.27 -7.22
C ALA A 587 -5.16 -6.73 -6.17
N ALA A 588 -5.17 -7.39 -5.02
CA ALA A 588 -4.20 -7.24 -3.96
C ALA A 588 -2.98 -8.09 -4.28
N GLU A 589 -1.79 -7.50 -4.15
CA GLU A 589 -0.52 -8.22 -4.21
C GLU A 589 0.33 -7.88 -2.98
N PRO A 590 1.28 -8.74 -2.59
CA PRO A 590 2.25 -8.43 -1.54
C PRO A 590 2.95 -7.10 -1.86
N ALA A 591 2.97 -6.17 -0.90
CA ALA A 591 3.64 -4.90 -1.12
C ALA A 591 5.15 -5.12 -1.31
N THR A 592 5.66 -4.75 -2.49
CA THR A 592 7.08 -4.88 -2.84
C THR A 592 7.98 -3.91 -2.05
N THR A 593 7.40 -2.87 -1.46
CA THR A 593 8.09 -2.04 -0.47
C THR A 593 8.39 -2.88 0.76
N ARG A 594 9.56 -3.52 0.77
CA ARG A 594 10.17 -4.13 1.96
C ARG A 594 10.02 -3.15 3.13
N ARG A 595 9.65 -3.66 4.31
CA ARG A 595 9.64 -2.90 5.58
C ARG A 595 10.84 -1.94 5.56
N GLN A 596 10.60 -0.63 5.63
CA GLN A 596 11.70 0.32 5.72
C GLN A 596 12.40 0.08 7.06
N GLY A 597 13.65 -0.39 7.03
CA GLY A 597 14.43 -0.69 8.22
C GLY A 597 15.12 -2.04 8.18
N LEU A 598 15.92 -2.32 9.20
CA LEU A 598 16.57 -3.61 9.37
C LEU A 598 15.55 -4.63 9.90
N HIS A 599 15.28 -5.66 9.12
CA HIS A 599 14.46 -6.80 9.54
C HIS A 599 15.36 -8.01 9.83
N ILE A 600 15.11 -8.69 10.94
CA ILE A 600 15.73 -9.99 11.24
C ILE A 600 14.59 -11.00 11.26
N THR A 601 14.48 -11.79 10.19
CA THR A 601 13.53 -12.89 10.12
C THR A 601 14.11 -14.09 10.85
N ILE A 602 13.39 -14.59 11.86
CA ILE A 602 13.78 -15.77 12.63
C ILE A 602 12.95 -16.93 12.07
N GLY A 603 13.55 -17.77 11.25
CA GLY A 603 12.86 -18.94 10.70
C GLY A 603 12.57 -19.96 11.81
N THR A 604 11.31 -20.12 12.15
CA THR A 604 10.78 -21.33 12.78
C THR A 604 9.50 -21.69 12.04
N ASP A 605 9.58 -22.76 11.25
CA ASP A 605 8.51 -23.44 10.52
C ASP A 605 7.99 -22.84 9.20
N VAL A 606 7.77 -23.77 8.26
CA VAL A 606 7.41 -23.62 6.85
C VAL A 606 5.92 -23.28 6.72
N VAL A 607 5.47 -22.21 7.35
CA VAL A 607 4.22 -21.56 6.98
C VAL A 607 4.63 -20.33 6.16
N PRO A 608 4.21 -20.20 4.88
CA PRO A 608 4.45 -18.98 4.14
C PRO A 608 3.86 -17.82 4.95
N GLU A 609 4.75 -16.99 5.49
CA GLU A 609 4.43 -15.82 6.28
C GLU A 609 3.47 -14.98 5.43
N GLN A 610 2.24 -14.76 5.91
CA GLN A 610 1.36 -13.82 5.21
C GLN A 610 2.11 -12.50 5.11
N PRO A 611 2.13 -11.86 3.93
CA PRO A 611 2.84 -10.59 3.80
C PRO A 611 2.23 -9.60 4.79
N ASP A 612 3.11 -8.97 5.57
CA ASP A 612 2.73 -7.99 6.59
C ASP A 612 1.95 -6.81 6.03
N ARG A 613 2.11 -6.55 4.72
CA ARG A 613 1.48 -5.45 4.02
C ARG A 613 1.15 -5.86 2.59
N TRP A 614 -0.03 -5.46 2.18
CA TRP A 614 -0.58 -5.66 0.85
C TRP A 614 -0.70 -4.32 0.14
N GLN A 615 -0.73 -4.38 -1.19
CA GLN A 615 -1.02 -3.22 -2.02
C GLN A 615 -2.09 -3.57 -3.06
N GLN A 616 -3.01 -2.64 -3.28
CA GLN A 616 -4.00 -2.75 -4.33
C GLN A 616 -3.38 -2.25 -5.64
N VAL A 617 -3.51 -3.05 -6.68
CA VAL A 617 -3.00 -2.74 -8.02
C VAL A 617 -4.15 -2.76 -9.02
N LEU A 618 -4.14 -1.81 -9.95
CA LEU A 618 -5.01 -1.74 -11.11
C LEU A 618 -4.19 -1.96 -12.38
N TRP A 619 -4.61 -2.91 -13.20
CA TRP A 619 -4.14 -3.08 -14.57
C TRP A 619 -5.17 -2.54 -15.54
N ARG A 620 -4.71 -1.72 -16.48
CA ARG A 620 -5.47 -1.22 -17.62
C ARG A 620 -4.90 -1.86 -18.87
N CYS A 621 -5.67 -2.75 -19.46
CA CYS A 621 -5.20 -3.59 -20.54
C CYS A 621 -5.95 -3.29 -21.83
N ASP A 622 -5.17 -3.13 -22.90
CA ASP A 622 -5.67 -3.35 -24.25
C ASP A 622 -5.49 -4.82 -24.64
N GLN A 623 -5.70 -5.16 -25.91
CA GLN A 623 -5.59 -6.55 -26.38
C GLN A 623 -4.17 -7.12 -26.24
N SER A 624 -3.14 -6.28 -26.14
CA SER A 624 -1.72 -6.68 -26.24
C SER A 624 -0.86 -6.28 -25.06
N HIS A 625 -1.25 -5.25 -24.31
CA HIS A 625 -0.43 -4.63 -23.29
C HIS A 625 -1.27 -4.23 -22.08
N CYS A 626 -0.69 -4.39 -20.89
CA CYS A 626 -1.28 -3.97 -19.63
C CYS A 626 -0.41 -2.92 -18.95
N GLN A 627 -1.01 -1.76 -18.64
CA GLN A 627 -0.40 -0.77 -17.77
C GLN A 627 -0.75 -1.08 -16.31
N ARG A 628 0.26 -1.34 -15.48
CA ARG A 628 0.11 -1.57 -14.04
C ARG A 628 0.16 -0.24 -13.27
N GLN A 629 -0.70 -0.09 -12.26
CA GLN A 629 -0.74 1.08 -11.39
C GLN A 629 -0.98 0.67 -9.93
N VAL A 630 -0.10 1.06 -9.01
CA VAL A 630 -0.32 0.92 -7.56
C VAL A 630 -1.30 2.00 -7.07
N MET A 631 -2.31 1.59 -6.31
CA MET A 631 -3.38 2.47 -5.86
C MET A 631 -3.31 2.82 -4.37
N ASP A 632 -3.27 1.79 -3.53
CA ASP A 632 -3.33 1.93 -2.07
C ASP A 632 -2.57 0.78 -1.39
N SER A 633 -2.24 0.95 -0.12
CA SER A 633 -1.54 -0.06 0.69
C SER A 633 -2.28 -0.29 2.01
N PHE A 634 -2.28 -1.52 2.50
CA PHE A 634 -3.10 -1.91 3.64
C PHE A 634 -2.54 -3.16 4.34
N ASP A 635 -2.98 -3.40 5.58
CA ASP A 635 -2.35 -4.39 6.46
C ASP A 635 -2.97 -5.79 6.33
N SER A 636 -4.19 -5.88 5.82
CA SER A 636 -4.90 -7.15 5.67
C SER A 636 -5.84 -7.13 4.47
N VAL A 637 -5.83 -8.22 3.70
CA VAL A 637 -6.89 -8.50 2.72
C VAL A 637 -7.98 -9.27 3.49
N TYR A 638 -9.24 -8.88 3.36
CA TYR A 638 -10.38 -9.66 3.84
C TYR A 638 -11.49 -9.57 2.78
N ALA A 639 -11.90 -10.72 2.25
CA ALA A 639 -12.87 -10.87 1.16
C ALA A 639 -12.45 -10.29 -0.21
N GLY A 640 -13.29 -10.51 -1.23
CA GLY A 640 -13.07 -10.07 -2.60
C GLY A 640 -13.37 -8.59 -2.80
N GLU A 641 -12.73 -7.99 -3.81
CA GLU A 641 -13.03 -6.63 -4.27
C GLU A 641 -14.06 -6.62 -5.41
N ALA A 642 -14.72 -5.47 -5.59
CA ALA A 642 -15.58 -5.18 -6.73
C ALA A 642 -15.01 -4.01 -7.54
N LEU A 643 -15.23 -4.03 -8.86
CA LEU A 643 -14.68 -3.05 -9.80
C LEU A 643 -15.79 -2.53 -10.73
N ALA A 644 -15.91 -1.21 -10.83
CA ALA A 644 -16.70 -0.54 -11.85
C ALA A 644 -15.86 0.50 -12.59
N VAL A 645 -16.17 0.71 -13.87
CA VAL A 645 -15.52 1.70 -14.71
C VAL A 645 -16.60 2.60 -15.29
N SER A 646 -16.46 3.91 -15.13
CA SER A 646 -17.35 4.89 -15.72
C SER A 646 -17.13 5.01 -17.23
N PRO A 647 -18.10 5.56 -17.99
CA PRO A 647 -17.91 5.81 -19.43
C PRO A 647 -16.76 6.77 -19.76
N ASP A 648 -16.38 7.65 -18.84
CA ASP A 648 -15.24 8.57 -18.98
C ASP A 648 -13.90 7.97 -18.52
N GLY A 649 -13.87 6.69 -18.15
CA GLY A 649 -12.65 5.93 -17.84
C GLY A 649 -12.16 6.04 -16.40
N ARG A 650 -12.90 6.72 -15.51
CA ARG A 650 -12.66 6.67 -14.07
C ARG A 650 -13.03 5.29 -13.53
N VAL A 651 -12.34 4.88 -12.48
CA VAL A 651 -12.42 3.52 -11.94
C VAL A 651 -12.78 3.59 -10.47
N LEU A 652 -13.77 2.81 -10.06
CA LEU A 652 -14.14 2.63 -8.66
C LEU A 652 -13.83 1.20 -8.24
N VAL A 653 -12.99 1.06 -7.23
CA VAL A 653 -12.69 -0.22 -6.57
C VAL A 653 -13.30 -0.19 -5.19
N VAL A 654 -14.07 -1.21 -4.83
CA VAL A 654 -14.65 -1.34 -3.50
C VAL A 654 -14.10 -2.60 -2.84
N ARG A 655 -13.41 -2.40 -1.71
CA ARG A 655 -12.94 -3.44 -0.80
C ARG A 655 -13.83 -3.43 0.45
N THR A 656 -13.62 -4.37 1.36
CA THR A 656 -14.35 -4.42 2.64
C THR A 656 -14.00 -3.29 3.60
N ASP A 657 -12.79 -2.75 3.51
CA ASP A 657 -12.26 -1.69 4.37
C ASP A 657 -12.34 -0.30 3.73
N ARG A 658 -12.29 -0.21 2.39
CA ARG A 658 -12.16 1.07 1.67
C ARG A 658 -12.80 1.09 0.29
N ILE A 659 -13.21 2.27 -0.13
CA ILE A 659 -13.59 2.61 -1.51
C ILE A 659 -12.44 3.42 -2.12
N LEU A 660 -11.95 3.02 -3.30
CA LEU A 660 -10.89 3.71 -4.04
C LEU A 660 -11.45 4.24 -5.36
N LEU A 661 -11.43 5.56 -5.52
CA LEU A 661 -11.75 6.22 -6.78
C LEU A 661 -10.45 6.60 -7.49
N VAL A 662 -10.22 6.02 -8.67
CA VAL A 662 -9.13 6.39 -9.56
C VAL A 662 -9.68 7.29 -10.67
N SER A 663 -9.18 8.51 -10.72
CA SER A 663 -9.46 9.43 -11.83
C SER A 663 -8.27 9.46 -12.79
N ALA A 664 -8.54 9.32 -14.08
CA ALA A 664 -7.57 9.63 -15.12
C ALA A 664 -7.41 11.16 -15.18
N SER A 665 -6.17 11.62 -15.28
CA SER A 665 -5.84 13.04 -15.48
C SER A 665 -6.08 13.47 -16.92
#